data_AF-A0A970RRM7-F1
#
_entry.id   AF-A0A970RRM7-F1
#
_cell.length_a   1.000
_cell.length_b   1.000
_cell.length_c   1.000
_cell.angle_alpha   90.00
_cell.angle_beta   90.00
_cell.angle_gamma   90.00
#
_symmetry.space_group_name_H-M   'P 1'
#
loop_
_entity.id
_entity.type
_entity.pdbx_description
1 polymer ?
#
loop_
_entity_poly.entity_id
_entity_poly.type
_entity_poly.pdbx_seq_one_letter_code
_entity_poly.pdbx_strand_id
1 'polypeptide(L)'
;MKTNILNKLKHTPEMNPDEHDGSYELMRATVNAYRSVDEALLDYLDLNTVYLMAVGTFKHGVPVKKKTIESSHLPQESKLALIELLDKIQARAKDGKYEYEGKTEPGAFGMFGTGFYSFKNRTDNESVSSFIKMCIDISEMTDDNEMFLRAEPVLTKKFKGMGAAAASVVLHCLKPNTFPVLNSNQSYKSIFEALDIPLTRKGNIDTYIQNCRAIKAFRDANLSFKNYRIIDLAARELGEKENPIAEIIRQYKEDFVDRDKQEGYKWKAIKCFQDNWNIDAEDFAGMLNRALYKSDNLLDKRNIFPKAMIVELAEKEPNTVRDMFRNIYDENVEITERVEAFISSAKDLFTRNRDLNNEKMKSHYQDQKVVGIYLFFRYPEKYFLYQFGKFKGFAAIIGYDAQIKQDDVQNIPAYYEMCEMVLAEVKKDKELQALSKGRLDFDRYQDPEFHMLTEDIISFGNKFKNQLIVDDGDSEQDSAAEEGKSKMHELDKNLILYGPPGTGKTYSAVLYAVAIIEEKPVEEIRREDYAAVFSRYQQHREDGLVEFTTFHQSYGYEEFIEGIRPVVTSEEEGESRGEIRYEIRDGLFKVFCDKAGSPVGSAKDIDLGIGKSPTVWKVSLGGTGDNPVRSECLQNGHIRIGWDKYGEVLTEETDYSKDGGRVVLNAFYNNMQIGDLVLSCFSSRTIDAIGVVTGEPEWDDEYPVYKRLRKVKWLAKGISEDIVDLNAGRIMTLSTVYKLSITVTDTLDILRRINPSLFSSRLKVPNRVFIIDEINRGNISKIFGELITLIEPTKRLGAKESQRSALPYSGHKFGIPDNVYIIGTMNTADRSIALIDTALRRRFGFIEMQPDPTTLAGTVVENIDIAVLLETMNKRITVLHDREHTVGHSYLLPLKDDPSIENLARIFKNKIVPLLQEYFYDDYEKIRMVLGDNRKTQELQFIIKKNDVQALFGNSEMDLDDYFEINDEAFIKVEAYAFLQ
;
A
#
# COMPACT_ATOMS: atom_id res chain seq x y z
N MET A 1 5.85 26.67 -11.75
CA MET A 1 6.76 25.81 -12.54
C MET A 1 6.46 25.88 -14.04
N LYS A 2 5.26 25.47 -14.50
CA LYS A 2 4.78 25.54 -15.90
C LYS A 2 5.11 26.85 -16.64
N THR A 3 4.69 27.99 -16.07
CA THR A 3 4.87 29.31 -16.72
C THR A 3 6.35 29.68 -16.92
N ASN A 4 7.23 29.27 -16.01
CA ASN A 4 8.67 29.58 -16.11
C ASN A 4 9.38 28.72 -17.14
N ILE A 5 9.05 27.43 -17.25
CA ILE A 5 9.63 26.52 -18.24
C ILE A 5 9.20 26.90 -19.65
N LEU A 6 7.89 27.10 -19.84
CA LEU A 6 7.34 27.46 -21.13
C LEU A 6 7.90 28.81 -21.58
N ASN A 7 8.05 29.78 -20.67
CA ASN A 7 8.70 31.04 -20.98
C ASN A 7 10.18 30.85 -21.33
N LYS A 8 10.94 30.01 -20.62
CA LYS A 8 12.35 29.72 -20.99
C LYS A 8 12.45 29.10 -22.39
N LEU A 9 11.66 28.07 -22.68
CA LEU A 9 11.66 27.40 -23.97
C LEU A 9 11.28 28.33 -25.13
N LYS A 10 10.31 29.24 -24.92
CA LYS A 10 9.91 30.24 -25.92
C LYS A 10 11.01 31.19 -26.35
N HIS A 11 12.02 31.42 -25.50
CA HIS A 11 13.13 32.33 -25.77
C HIS A 11 14.45 31.60 -26.04
N THR A 12 14.42 30.26 -26.16
CA THR A 12 15.62 29.48 -26.45
C THR A 12 15.89 29.50 -27.97
N PRO A 13 17.13 29.85 -28.41
CA PRO A 13 17.47 29.84 -29.83
C PRO A 13 17.46 28.41 -30.40
N GLU A 14 17.37 28.31 -31.73
CA GLU A 14 17.50 27.02 -32.43
C GLU A 14 18.89 26.42 -32.21
N MET A 15 18.94 25.10 -32.13
CA MET A 15 20.19 24.35 -31.92
C MET A 15 20.65 23.69 -33.22
N ASN A 16 21.91 23.93 -33.59
CA ASN A 16 22.58 23.22 -34.67
C ASN A 16 23.07 21.83 -34.19
N PRO A 17 22.54 20.71 -34.72
CA PRO A 17 22.94 19.37 -34.28
C PRO A 17 24.44 19.11 -34.42
N ASP A 18 25.06 19.54 -35.52
CA ASP A 18 26.44 19.15 -35.86
C ASP A 18 27.50 19.97 -35.10
N GLU A 19 27.11 21.12 -34.59
CA GLU A 19 27.90 21.91 -33.62
C GLU A 19 27.64 21.44 -32.19
N HIS A 20 26.48 20.83 -31.92
CA HIS A 20 26.13 20.35 -30.60
C HIS A 20 26.85 19.06 -30.20
N ASP A 21 26.83 18.01 -31.04
CA ASP A 21 27.46 16.72 -30.74
C ASP A 21 27.76 15.89 -32.00
N GLY A 22 28.89 15.18 -32.01
CA GLY A 22 29.31 14.38 -33.17
C GLY A 22 28.45 13.14 -33.48
N SER A 23 27.59 12.68 -32.56
CA SER A 23 26.73 11.52 -32.77
C SER A 23 25.66 11.74 -33.86
N TYR A 24 25.28 12.98 -34.14
CA TYR A 24 24.36 13.31 -35.23
C TYR A 24 24.98 12.99 -36.60
N GLU A 25 26.21 13.45 -36.84
CA GLU A 25 26.98 13.16 -38.05
C GLU A 25 27.26 11.66 -38.19
N LEU A 26 27.69 11.03 -37.09
CA LEU A 26 28.00 9.59 -37.05
C LEU A 26 26.79 8.72 -37.39
N MET A 27 25.62 9.05 -36.85
CA MET A 27 24.38 8.31 -37.11
C MET A 27 23.98 8.39 -38.58
N ARG A 28 24.02 9.60 -39.18
CA ARG A 28 23.69 9.77 -40.60
C ARG A 28 24.66 8.99 -41.50
N ALA A 29 25.96 9.04 -41.20
CA ALA A 29 26.96 8.27 -41.93
C ALA A 29 26.73 6.75 -41.80
N THR A 30 26.37 6.29 -40.60
CA THR A 30 26.12 4.87 -40.31
C THR A 30 24.89 4.36 -41.06
N VAL A 31 23.76 5.08 -41.02
CA VAL A 31 22.56 4.71 -41.80
C VAL A 31 22.84 4.74 -43.30
N ASN A 32 23.63 5.70 -43.79
CA ASN A 32 24.02 5.75 -45.20
C ASN A 32 24.88 4.55 -45.62
N ALA A 33 25.78 4.08 -44.75
CA ALA A 33 26.62 2.91 -45.01
C ALA A 33 25.80 1.60 -45.20
N TYR A 34 24.61 1.52 -44.58
CA TYR A 34 23.73 0.36 -44.72
C TYR A 34 22.96 0.30 -46.04
N ARG A 35 22.97 1.36 -46.87
CA ARG A 35 22.23 1.40 -48.15
C ARG A 35 22.67 0.34 -49.16
N SER A 36 23.93 -0.08 -49.09
CA SER A 36 24.52 -1.07 -49.99
C SER A 36 24.52 -2.49 -49.41
N VAL A 37 23.92 -2.70 -48.24
CA VAL A 37 23.86 -4.01 -47.58
C VAL A 37 22.58 -4.73 -47.98
N ASP A 38 22.70 -6.02 -48.34
CA ASP A 38 21.54 -6.87 -48.59
C ASP A 38 20.74 -7.07 -47.29
N GLU A 39 19.45 -6.76 -47.36
CA GLU A 39 18.49 -6.89 -46.26
C GLU A 39 18.44 -8.31 -45.66
N ALA A 40 18.74 -9.34 -46.46
CA ALA A 40 18.76 -10.73 -46.00
C ALA A 40 19.95 -11.06 -45.10
N LEU A 41 21.00 -10.24 -45.12
CA LEU A 41 22.20 -10.42 -44.29
C LEU A 41 22.11 -9.71 -42.94
N LEU A 42 21.15 -8.81 -42.77
CA LEU A 42 21.04 -7.99 -41.57
C LEU A 42 20.60 -8.82 -40.37
N ASP A 43 21.34 -8.68 -39.27
CA ASP A 43 21.03 -9.34 -38.00
C ASP A 43 21.26 -8.42 -36.79
N TYR A 44 21.22 -9.01 -35.59
CA TYR A 44 21.38 -8.26 -34.35
C TYR A 44 22.72 -7.50 -34.23
N LEU A 45 23.78 -7.89 -34.96
CA LEU A 45 25.07 -7.19 -34.97
C LEU A 45 24.94 -5.84 -35.67
N ASP A 46 24.10 -5.74 -36.68
CA ASP A 46 23.83 -4.50 -37.40
C ASP A 46 22.95 -3.57 -36.57
N LEU A 47 21.92 -4.11 -35.92
CA LEU A 47 21.11 -3.33 -34.99
C LEU A 47 21.93 -2.81 -33.80
N ASN A 48 22.85 -3.63 -33.28
CA ASN A 48 23.84 -3.23 -32.28
C ASN A 48 24.70 -2.06 -32.77
N THR A 49 25.17 -2.13 -34.02
CA THR A 49 25.99 -1.08 -34.63
C THR A 49 25.21 0.23 -34.71
N VAL A 50 24.01 0.21 -35.30
CA VAL A 50 23.15 1.40 -35.43
C VAL A 50 22.84 2.00 -34.06
N TYR A 51 22.42 1.19 -33.10
CA TYR A 51 22.09 1.68 -31.75
C TYR A 51 23.32 2.26 -31.03
N LEU A 52 24.44 1.53 -31.02
CA LEU A 52 25.64 1.96 -30.31
C LEU A 52 26.20 3.27 -30.88
N MET A 53 26.03 3.56 -32.17
CA MET A 53 26.46 4.84 -32.75
C MET A 53 25.68 6.05 -32.18
N ALA A 54 24.47 5.84 -31.68
CA ALA A 54 23.69 6.89 -30.99
C ALA A 54 24.13 7.11 -29.52
N VAL A 55 24.73 6.10 -28.89
CA VAL A 55 25.08 6.09 -27.46
C VAL A 55 26.40 6.81 -27.20
N GLY A 56 26.53 7.45 -26.03
CA GLY A 56 27.73 8.15 -25.59
C GLY A 56 28.94 7.25 -25.34
N THR A 57 30.14 7.82 -25.51
CA THR A 57 31.42 7.13 -25.36
C THR A 57 31.88 6.96 -23.91
N PHE A 58 31.28 7.66 -22.94
CA PHE A 58 31.65 7.62 -21.52
C PHE A 58 31.41 6.27 -20.81
N LYS A 59 30.63 5.35 -21.39
CA LYS A 59 30.43 3.99 -20.82
C LYS A 59 31.33 2.92 -21.45
N HIS A 60 31.52 2.96 -22.77
CA HIS A 60 32.18 1.86 -23.52
C HIS A 60 33.45 2.29 -24.26
N GLY A 61 33.70 3.60 -24.34
CA GLY A 61 34.79 4.17 -25.12
C GLY A 61 34.61 4.03 -26.64
N VAL A 62 35.51 4.69 -27.37
CA VAL A 62 35.64 4.56 -28.84
C VAL A 62 36.05 3.15 -29.29
N PRO A 63 36.92 2.40 -28.60
CA PRO A 63 37.32 1.06 -29.04
C PRO A 63 36.15 0.08 -29.19
N VAL A 64 35.16 0.11 -28.29
CA VAL A 64 34.00 -0.78 -28.38
C VAL A 64 33.14 -0.46 -29.61
N LYS A 65 32.94 0.83 -29.90
CA LYS A 65 32.27 1.26 -31.14
C LYS A 65 32.96 0.72 -32.40
N LYS A 66 34.30 0.76 -32.44
CA LYS A 66 35.09 0.19 -33.56
C LYS A 66 34.88 -1.31 -33.69
N LYS A 67 34.97 -2.05 -32.59
CA LYS A 67 34.75 -3.50 -32.57
C LYS A 67 33.35 -3.87 -33.05
N THR A 68 32.33 -3.10 -32.68
CA THR A 68 30.95 -3.33 -33.15
C THR A 68 30.82 -3.08 -34.66
N ILE A 69 31.44 -2.02 -35.20
CA ILE A 69 31.51 -1.79 -36.65
C ILE A 69 32.24 -2.94 -37.36
N GLU A 70 33.34 -3.44 -36.80
CA GLU A 70 34.08 -4.57 -37.37
C GLU A 70 33.25 -5.86 -37.41
N SER A 71 32.41 -6.08 -36.40
CA SER A 71 31.54 -7.25 -36.30
C SER A 71 30.28 -7.20 -37.18
N SER A 72 29.94 -6.04 -37.76
CA SER A 72 28.71 -5.88 -38.54
C SER A 72 28.79 -6.47 -39.95
N HIS A 73 27.67 -6.51 -40.67
CA HIS A 73 27.60 -6.95 -42.07
C HIS A 73 27.92 -5.84 -43.08
N LEU A 74 28.43 -4.69 -42.62
CA LEU A 74 28.85 -3.61 -43.52
C LEU A 74 29.99 -4.05 -44.46
N PRO A 75 30.04 -3.53 -45.69
CA PRO A 75 31.19 -3.74 -46.57
C PRO A 75 32.47 -3.20 -45.94
N GLN A 76 33.61 -3.82 -46.26
CA GLN A 76 34.89 -3.46 -45.64
C GLN A 76 35.26 -1.98 -45.86
N GLU A 77 34.95 -1.42 -47.03
CA GLU A 77 35.15 0.00 -47.33
C GLU A 77 34.31 0.90 -46.41
N SER A 78 33.05 0.54 -46.16
CA SER A 78 32.16 1.26 -45.25
C SER A 78 32.62 1.17 -43.79
N LYS A 79 33.12 0.00 -43.36
CA LYS A 79 33.69 -0.18 -42.01
C LYS A 79 34.88 0.76 -41.78
N LEU A 80 35.81 0.80 -42.73
CA LEU A 80 36.98 1.69 -42.67
C LEU A 80 36.58 3.16 -42.64
N ALA A 81 35.63 3.56 -43.49
CA ALA A 81 35.14 4.94 -43.54
C ALA A 81 34.47 5.37 -42.22
N LEU A 82 33.67 4.50 -41.61
CA LEU A 82 33.04 4.78 -40.31
C LEU A 82 34.07 4.85 -39.17
N ILE A 83 35.07 3.97 -39.16
CA ILE A 83 36.15 4.00 -38.16
C ILE A 83 36.96 5.30 -38.28
N GLU A 84 37.30 5.73 -39.50
CA GLU A 84 38.00 6.98 -39.75
C GLU A 84 37.16 8.20 -39.31
N LEU A 85 35.86 8.20 -39.61
CA LEU A 85 34.94 9.24 -39.15
C LEU A 85 34.88 9.29 -37.61
N LEU A 86 34.83 8.12 -36.96
CA LEU A 86 34.81 8.02 -35.50
C LEU A 86 36.06 8.64 -34.87
N ASP A 87 37.24 8.40 -35.46
CA ASP A 87 38.50 9.01 -35.02
C ASP A 87 38.50 10.53 -35.22
N LYS A 88 37.97 11.03 -36.35
CA LYS A 88 37.81 12.47 -36.61
C LYS A 88 36.86 13.12 -35.60
N ILE A 89 35.74 12.47 -35.28
CA ILE A 89 34.80 12.97 -34.27
C ILE A 89 35.46 13.01 -32.89
N GLN A 90 36.18 11.96 -32.51
CA GLN A 90 36.90 11.92 -31.23
C GLN A 90 37.96 13.02 -31.14
N ALA A 91 38.71 13.26 -32.22
CA ALA A 91 39.69 14.36 -32.27
C ALA A 91 39.01 15.72 -32.10
N ARG A 92 37.90 15.97 -32.83
CA ARG A 92 37.11 17.21 -32.69
C ARG A 92 36.57 17.40 -31.28
N ALA A 93 36.15 16.32 -30.61
CA ALA A 93 35.69 16.35 -29.23
C ALA A 93 36.83 16.68 -28.26
N LYS A 94 38.04 16.15 -28.47
CA LYS A 94 39.23 16.50 -27.67
C LYS A 94 39.61 17.98 -27.80
N ASP A 95 39.40 18.54 -28.98
CA ASP A 95 39.67 19.95 -29.28
C ASP A 95 38.54 20.90 -28.82
N GLY A 96 37.49 20.39 -28.15
CA GLY A 96 36.37 21.22 -27.65
C GLY A 96 35.49 21.81 -28.75
N LYS A 97 35.40 21.17 -29.92
CA LYS A 97 34.58 21.69 -31.04
C LYS A 97 33.07 21.52 -30.90
N TYR A 98 32.61 20.74 -29.92
CA TYR A 98 31.19 20.49 -29.70
C TYR A 98 30.71 21.25 -28.46
N GLU A 99 29.51 21.85 -28.54
CA GLU A 99 28.91 22.54 -27.39
C GLU A 99 28.64 21.61 -26.20
N TYR A 100 28.34 20.34 -26.49
CA TYR A 100 28.15 19.30 -25.48
C TYR A 100 29.50 18.63 -25.16
N GLU A 101 30.15 19.06 -24.08
CA GLU A 101 31.29 18.35 -23.50
C GLU A 101 30.79 17.28 -22.52
N GLY A 102 31.04 16.00 -22.82
CA GLY A 102 30.75 14.90 -21.89
C GLY A 102 31.49 15.16 -20.56
N LYS A 103 30.74 15.52 -19.52
CA LYS A 103 31.20 16.14 -18.25
C LYS A 103 32.27 15.39 -17.43
N THR A 104 32.86 14.30 -17.93
CA THR A 104 33.72 13.40 -17.15
C THR A 104 35.07 13.06 -17.79
N GLU A 105 35.27 13.17 -19.11
CA GLU A 105 36.54 12.79 -19.76
C GLU A 105 36.89 13.60 -21.04
N PRO A 106 38.15 14.06 -21.21
CA PRO A 106 38.59 14.74 -22.43
C PRO A 106 38.45 13.86 -23.69
N GLY A 107 37.69 14.34 -24.68
CA GLY A 107 37.45 13.62 -25.94
C GLY A 107 36.25 12.68 -25.96
N ALA A 108 35.43 12.67 -24.90
CA ALA A 108 34.16 11.97 -24.90
C ALA A 108 33.10 12.74 -25.72
N PHE A 109 32.34 12.01 -26.55
CA PHE A 109 31.18 12.51 -27.32
C PHE A 109 29.99 11.53 -27.25
N GLY A 110 28.80 12.04 -27.58
CA GLY A 110 27.53 11.33 -27.63
C GLY A 110 26.59 11.71 -26.48
N MET A 111 25.30 11.88 -26.81
CA MET A 111 24.34 12.60 -25.97
C MET A 111 23.53 11.74 -24.97
N PHE A 112 23.54 10.41 -25.14
CA PHE A 112 22.65 9.48 -24.45
C PHE A 112 23.43 8.43 -23.66
N GLY A 113 23.09 8.25 -22.37
CA GLY A 113 23.84 7.44 -21.41
C GLY A 113 23.28 6.06 -21.09
N THR A 114 22.42 5.53 -21.96
CA THR A 114 21.86 4.18 -21.81
C THR A 114 22.99 3.16 -21.79
N GLY A 115 22.90 2.16 -20.92
CA GLY A 115 23.81 1.00 -21.01
C GLY A 115 23.73 0.41 -22.42
N PHE A 116 24.87 -0.01 -23.00
CA PHE A 116 24.80 -0.78 -24.24
C PHE A 116 24.38 -2.19 -23.85
N TYR A 117 23.24 -2.62 -24.35
CA TYR A 117 22.81 -4.02 -24.27
C TYR A 117 22.75 -4.56 -25.69
N SER A 118 23.20 -5.80 -25.86
CA SER A 118 23.17 -6.45 -27.16
C SER A 118 21.76 -6.89 -27.52
N PHE A 119 21.35 -6.75 -28.78
CA PHE A 119 20.09 -7.28 -29.32
C PHE A 119 20.14 -8.80 -29.60
N LYS A 120 21.28 -9.45 -29.34
CA LYS A 120 21.44 -10.92 -29.47
C LYS A 120 20.35 -11.65 -28.70
N ASN A 121 19.65 -12.57 -29.36
CA ASN A 121 18.51 -13.34 -28.85
C ASN A 121 17.27 -12.50 -28.44
N ARG A 122 17.24 -11.19 -28.72
CA ARG A 122 16.12 -10.29 -28.36
C ARG A 122 15.33 -9.79 -29.57
N THR A 123 15.96 -9.82 -30.74
CA THR A 123 15.37 -9.39 -32.00
C THR A 123 15.34 -10.54 -33.00
N ASP A 124 14.58 -10.37 -34.07
CA ASP A 124 14.61 -11.24 -35.24
C ASP A 124 15.10 -10.44 -36.45
N ASN A 125 15.61 -11.14 -37.47
CA ASN A 125 16.18 -10.50 -38.65
C ASN A 125 15.15 -9.65 -39.41
N GLU A 126 13.85 -10.00 -39.33
CA GLU A 126 12.75 -9.23 -39.91
C GLU A 126 12.62 -7.86 -39.24
N SER A 127 12.65 -7.80 -37.90
CA SER A 127 12.60 -6.57 -37.12
C SER A 127 13.83 -5.70 -37.37
N VAL A 128 15.02 -6.31 -37.41
CA VAL A 128 16.29 -5.63 -37.73
C VAL A 128 16.22 -4.97 -39.10
N SER A 129 15.94 -5.77 -40.14
CA SER A 129 15.91 -5.32 -41.52
C SER A 129 14.85 -4.22 -41.71
N SER A 130 13.65 -4.42 -41.17
CA SER A 130 12.57 -3.43 -41.22
C SER A 130 12.95 -2.10 -40.56
N PHE A 131 13.66 -2.14 -39.43
CA PHE A 131 14.11 -0.94 -38.71
C PHE A 131 15.20 -0.18 -39.47
N ILE A 132 16.23 -0.87 -39.94
CA ILE A 132 17.35 -0.25 -40.65
C ILE A 132 16.85 0.34 -41.97
N LYS A 133 16.00 -0.39 -42.70
CA LYS A 133 15.35 0.12 -43.92
C LYS A 133 14.49 1.35 -43.65
N MET A 134 13.71 1.33 -42.56
CA MET A 134 12.95 2.50 -42.13
C MET A 134 13.86 3.70 -41.87
N CYS A 135 15.02 3.51 -41.22
CA CYS A 135 15.99 4.58 -41.01
C CYS A 135 16.57 5.09 -42.34
N ILE A 136 16.89 4.20 -43.27
CA ILE A 136 17.36 4.58 -44.62
C ILE A 136 16.32 5.44 -45.33
N ASP A 137 15.06 5.00 -45.38
CA ASP A 137 13.99 5.72 -46.06
C ASP A 137 13.76 7.09 -45.41
N ILE A 138 13.65 7.13 -44.08
CA ILE A 138 13.50 8.37 -43.31
C ILE A 138 14.67 9.33 -43.55
N SER A 139 15.89 8.84 -43.76
CA SER A 139 17.08 9.69 -43.93
C SER A 139 16.94 10.68 -45.10
N GLU A 140 16.21 10.32 -46.15
CA GLU A 140 16.01 11.13 -47.36
C GLU A 140 14.77 12.03 -47.30
N MET A 141 13.88 11.77 -46.34
CA MET A 141 12.61 12.48 -46.22
C MET A 141 12.77 13.82 -45.50
N THR A 142 11.95 14.79 -45.89
CA THR A 142 11.92 16.13 -45.29
C THR A 142 10.59 16.48 -44.63
N ASP A 143 9.50 15.79 -44.99
CA ASP A 143 8.19 16.01 -44.37
C ASP A 143 7.99 15.14 -43.13
N ASP A 144 7.62 15.77 -42.02
CA ASP A 144 7.42 15.10 -40.72
C ASP A 144 6.29 14.05 -40.77
N ASN A 145 5.19 14.34 -41.47
CA ASN A 145 4.04 13.43 -41.51
C ASN A 145 4.33 12.22 -42.38
N GLU A 146 5.01 12.41 -43.52
CA GLU A 146 5.46 11.29 -44.35
C GLU A 146 6.45 10.40 -43.59
N MET A 147 7.43 10.98 -42.89
CA MET A 147 8.37 10.22 -42.04
C MET A 147 7.64 9.40 -40.99
N PHE A 148 6.59 9.98 -40.39
CA PHE A 148 5.79 9.25 -39.44
C PHE A 148 4.96 8.11 -40.04
N LEU A 149 4.35 8.33 -41.21
CA LEU A 149 3.61 7.28 -41.94
C LEU A 149 4.55 6.14 -42.33
N ARG A 150 5.80 6.46 -42.67
CA ARG A 150 6.83 5.45 -42.97
C ARG A 150 7.23 4.63 -41.74
N ALA A 151 7.25 5.25 -40.56
CA ALA A 151 7.68 4.61 -39.32
C ALA A 151 6.59 3.77 -38.63
N GLU A 152 5.32 4.17 -38.75
CA GLU A 152 4.16 3.56 -38.09
C GLU A 152 4.00 2.04 -38.32
N PRO A 153 4.17 1.47 -39.54
CA PRO A 153 4.05 0.02 -39.75
C PRO A 153 5.21 -0.79 -39.18
N VAL A 154 6.37 -0.17 -38.90
CA VAL A 154 7.56 -0.83 -38.37
C VAL A 154 7.56 -0.80 -36.84
N LEU A 155 7.24 0.35 -36.25
CA LEU A 155 7.28 0.57 -34.80
C LEU A 155 5.97 0.12 -34.13
N THR A 156 5.67 -1.18 -34.22
CA THR A 156 4.44 -1.79 -33.71
C THR A 156 4.73 -2.79 -32.58
N LYS A 157 3.67 -3.34 -31.95
CA LYS A 157 3.81 -4.42 -30.95
C LYS A 157 4.51 -5.68 -31.49
N LYS A 158 4.58 -5.85 -32.81
CA LYS A 158 5.26 -6.99 -33.44
C LYS A 158 6.78 -6.82 -33.48
N PHE A 159 7.28 -5.59 -33.33
CA PHE A 159 8.71 -5.31 -33.31
C PHE A 159 9.40 -6.03 -32.14
N LYS A 160 10.42 -6.84 -32.42
CA LYS A 160 11.17 -7.56 -31.39
C LYS A 160 12.50 -6.89 -31.06
N GLY A 161 12.77 -6.70 -29.77
CA GLY A 161 14.11 -6.39 -29.25
C GLY A 161 14.38 -4.93 -28.90
N MET A 162 13.58 -3.97 -29.37
CA MET A 162 13.77 -2.54 -29.07
C MET A 162 12.48 -1.91 -28.49
N GLY A 163 12.63 -1.11 -27.43
CA GLY A 163 11.55 -0.31 -26.85
C GLY A 163 11.53 1.13 -27.37
N ALA A 164 10.52 1.92 -26.97
CA ALA A 164 10.34 3.30 -27.44
C ALA A 164 11.53 4.21 -27.12
N ALA A 165 12.14 4.07 -25.94
CA ALA A 165 13.30 4.87 -25.53
C ALA A 165 14.51 4.65 -26.47
N ALA A 166 14.87 3.40 -26.72
CA ALA A 166 15.98 3.05 -27.61
C ALA A 166 15.72 3.47 -29.06
N ALA A 167 14.50 3.25 -29.57
CA ALA A 167 14.10 3.70 -30.89
C ALA A 167 14.16 5.24 -31.02
N SER A 168 13.71 5.96 -29.99
CA SER A 168 13.70 7.43 -29.98
C SER A 168 15.10 8.03 -30.07
N VAL A 169 16.09 7.42 -29.43
CA VAL A 169 17.48 7.87 -29.45
C VAL A 169 18.07 7.76 -30.86
N VAL A 170 17.88 6.61 -31.52
CA VAL A 170 18.37 6.41 -32.90
C VAL A 170 17.69 7.39 -33.86
N LEU A 171 16.35 7.47 -33.81
CA LEU A 171 15.57 8.32 -34.71
C LEU A 171 15.83 9.81 -34.46
N HIS A 172 16.07 10.21 -33.22
CA HIS A 172 16.44 11.58 -32.89
C HIS A 172 17.82 11.95 -33.43
N CYS A 173 18.84 11.07 -33.27
CA CYS A 173 20.16 11.31 -33.87
C CYS A 173 20.09 11.40 -35.41
N LEU A 174 19.15 10.68 -36.03
CA LEU A 174 18.97 10.71 -37.47
C LEU A 174 18.20 11.96 -37.95
N LYS A 175 17.10 12.31 -37.28
CA LYS A 175 16.19 13.42 -37.62
C LYS A 175 15.74 14.18 -36.36
N PRO A 176 16.61 15.04 -35.79
CA PRO A 176 16.37 15.71 -34.50
C PRO A 176 15.19 16.67 -34.49
N ASN A 177 14.76 17.13 -35.66
CA ASN A 177 13.64 18.05 -35.83
C ASN A 177 12.29 17.33 -35.99
N THR A 178 12.28 16.00 -36.14
CA THR A 178 11.07 15.22 -36.40
C THR A 178 10.75 14.29 -35.25
N PHE A 179 11.78 13.63 -34.70
CA PHE A 179 11.61 12.64 -33.65
C PHE A 179 12.10 13.17 -32.29
N PRO A 180 11.19 13.29 -31.31
CA PRO A 180 11.56 13.67 -29.94
C PRO A 180 12.23 12.52 -29.20
N VAL A 181 13.11 12.87 -28.27
CA VAL A 181 13.69 11.91 -27.33
C VAL A 181 12.66 11.57 -26.26
N LEU A 182 12.37 10.28 -26.06
CA LEU A 182 11.54 9.80 -24.94
C LEU A 182 12.37 9.14 -23.84
N ASN A 183 13.69 9.16 -23.98
CA ASN A 183 14.66 8.53 -23.08
C ASN A 183 15.02 9.37 -21.84
N SER A 184 14.21 10.37 -21.48
CA SER A 184 14.45 11.16 -20.28
C SER A 184 13.95 10.39 -19.04
N ASN A 185 14.66 9.31 -18.68
CA ASN A 185 14.66 8.76 -17.32
C ASN A 185 15.32 9.71 -16.29
N GLN A 186 15.49 11.00 -16.63
CA GLN A 186 16.24 11.98 -15.84
C GLN A 186 15.34 12.97 -15.06
N SER A 187 14.03 12.78 -14.98
CA SER A 187 13.20 13.64 -14.13
C SER A 187 11.90 12.98 -13.67
N TYR A 188 11.58 13.25 -12.41
CA TYR A 188 10.54 12.65 -11.57
C TYR A 188 9.11 13.06 -11.92
N LYS A 189 9.00 13.85 -12.98
CA LYS A 189 7.80 14.20 -13.73
C LYS A 189 8.25 14.47 -15.15
N SER A 190 7.60 13.86 -16.14
CA SER A 190 7.98 14.04 -17.54
C SER A 190 7.85 15.52 -17.92
N ILE A 191 8.83 16.12 -18.61
CA ILE A 191 8.68 17.49 -19.13
C ILE A 191 7.40 17.63 -19.97
N PHE A 192 6.99 16.55 -20.63
CA PHE A 192 5.75 16.51 -21.41
C PHE A 192 4.52 16.64 -20.49
N GLU A 193 4.53 16.04 -19.29
CA GLU A 193 3.47 16.26 -18.28
C GLU A 193 3.51 17.70 -17.72
N ALA A 194 4.70 18.26 -17.50
CA ALA A 194 4.84 19.65 -17.05
C ALA A 194 4.34 20.68 -18.10
N LEU A 195 4.35 20.28 -19.37
CA LEU A 195 3.82 21.03 -20.51
C LEU A 195 2.37 20.66 -20.87
N ASP A 196 1.72 19.79 -20.08
CA ASP A 196 0.36 19.25 -20.31
C ASP A 196 0.17 18.56 -21.67
N ILE A 197 1.20 17.84 -22.13
CA ILE A 197 1.17 17.02 -23.35
C ILE A 197 0.79 15.59 -22.94
N PRO A 198 -0.41 15.12 -23.26
CA PRO A 198 -0.84 13.76 -22.90
C PRO A 198 -0.09 12.74 -23.77
N LEU A 199 0.68 11.85 -23.14
CA LEU A 199 1.35 10.74 -23.81
C LEU A 199 0.64 9.42 -23.51
N THR A 200 0.44 8.61 -24.54
CA THR A 200 -0.16 7.28 -24.43
C THR A 200 0.95 6.24 -24.28
N ARG A 201 0.94 5.45 -23.20
CA ARG A 201 1.87 4.32 -22.96
C ARG A 201 3.32 4.63 -23.38
N LYS A 202 3.94 5.69 -22.81
CA LYS A 202 5.22 6.28 -23.26
C LYS A 202 6.36 5.28 -23.54
N GLY A 203 6.47 4.20 -22.76
CA GLY A 203 7.52 3.17 -22.88
C GLY A 203 7.28 2.15 -24.01
N ASN A 204 6.07 2.10 -24.56
CA ASN A 204 5.70 1.17 -25.61
C ASN A 204 6.07 1.70 -26.99
N ILE A 205 6.77 0.88 -27.78
CA ILE A 205 7.16 1.23 -29.15
C ILE A 205 5.92 1.45 -30.05
N ASP A 206 4.81 0.72 -29.79
CA ASP A 206 3.57 0.81 -30.58
C ASP A 206 2.83 2.15 -30.48
N THR A 207 3.13 2.94 -29.45
CA THR A 207 2.54 4.27 -29.24
C THR A 207 3.53 5.39 -29.48
N TYR A 208 4.77 5.07 -29.86
CA TYR A 208 5.84 6.06 -30.05
C TYR A 208 5.46 7.12 -31.09
N ILE A 209 4.96 6.69 -32.26
CA ILE A 209 4.60 7.59 -33.36
C ILE A 209 3.40 8.48 -33.02
N GLN A 210 2.41 7.94 -32.30
CA GLN A 210 1.29 8.74 -31.77
C GLN A 210 1.81 9.83 -30.81
N ASN A 211 2.72 9.47 -29.91
CA ASN A 211 3.34 10.42 -28.98
C ASN A 211 4.17 11.48 -29.71
N CYS A 212 4.88 11.12 -30.79
CA CYS A 212 5.58 12.09 -31.64
C CYS A 212 4.64 13.15 -32.22
N ARG A 213 3.41 12.77 -32.65
CA ARG A 213 2.41 13.74 -33.15
C ARG A 213 1.97 14.71 -32.06
N ALA A 214 1.68 14.19 -30.87
CA ALA A 214 1.24 15.02 -29.74
C ALA A 214 2.33 16.05 -29.36
N ILE A 215 3.58 15.62 -29.29
CA ILE A 215 4.72 16.49 -28.96
C ILE A 215 4.96 17.51 -30.08
N LYS A 216 4.89 17.09 -31.35
CA LYS A 216 5.01 17.99 -32.51
C LYS A 216 3.92 19.06 -32.53
N ALA A 217 2.67 18.68 -32.33
CA ALA A 217 1.54 19.60 -32.31
C ALA A 217 1.73 20.67 -31.22
N PHE A 218 2.19 20.26 -30.04
CA PHE A 218 2.52 21.20 -28.98
C PHE A 218 3.68 22.12 -29.36
N ARG A 219 4.81 21.57 -29.82
CA ARG A 219 6.00 22.34 -30.21
C ARG A 219 5.66 23.38 -31.26
N ASP A 220 5.02 22.96 -32.34
CA ASP A 220 4.71 23.84 -33.48
C ASP A 220 3.71 24.94 -33.11
N ALA A 221 2.84 24.71 -32.13
CA ALA A 221 1.90 25.72 -31.63
C ALA A 221 2.52 26.69 -30.62
N ASN A 222 3.60 26.32 -29.92
CA ASN A 222 4.04 27.04 -28.72
C ASN A 222 5.50 27.50 -28.74
N LEU A 223 6.36 26.91 -29.56
CA LEU A 223 7.82 27.04 -29.51
C LEU A 223 8.37 27.48 -30.88
N SER A 224 9.45 28.27 -30.86
CA SER A 224 10.08 28.82 -32.07
C SER A 224 11.11 27.89 -32.71
N PHE A 225 11.69 26.98 -31.94
CA PHE A 225 12.71 26.03 -32.40
C PHE A 225 12.07 24.70 -32.87
N LYS A 226 12.82 23.93 -33.65
CA LYS A 226 12.44 22.63 -34.19
C LYS A 226 13.20 21.49 -33.54
N ASN A 227 14.45 21.69 -33.13
CA ASN A 227 15.27 20.62 -32.58
C ASN A 227 14.75 20.17 -31.20
N TYR A 228 14.31 18.91 -31.11
CA TYR A 228 13.78 18.36 -29.86
C TYR A 228 14.82 18.20 -28.75
N ARG A 229 16.11 18.31 -29.06
CA ARG A 229 17.19 18.28 -28.08
C ARG A 229 17.05 19.38 -27.03
N ILE A 230 16.50 20.54 -27.41
CA ILE A 230 16.24 21.65 -26.51
C ILE A 230 15.20 21.28 -25.43
N ILE A 231 14.15 20.53 -25.81
CA ILE A 231 13.15 20.02 -24.86
C ILE A 231 13.78 18.97 -23.93
N ASP A 232 14.61 18.06 -24.46
CA ASP A 232 15.32 17.08 -23.64
C ASP A 232 16.24 17.76 -22.61
N LEU A 233 17.03 18.77 -23.02
CA LEU A 233 17.91 19.51 -22.12
C LEU A 233 17.14 20.26 -21.02
N ALA A 234 16.02 20.89 -21.36
CA ALA A 234 15.15 21.52 -20.37
C ALA A 234 14.54 20.50 -19.40
N ALA A 235 14.27 19.26 -19.85
CA ALA A 235 13.81 18.18 -18.97
C ALA A 235 14.87 17.81 -17.93
N ARG A 236 16.15 17.77 -18.35
CA ARG A 236 17.27 17.49 -17.44
C ARG A 236 17.44 18.56 -16.37
N GLU A 237 17.34 19.84 -16.74
CA GLU A 237 17.39 20.95 -15.77
C GLU A 237 16.21 20.96 -14.80
N LEU A 238 15.05 20.45 -15.22
CA LEU A 238 13.87 20.32 -14.36
C LEU A 238 14.00 19.21 -13.33
N GLY A 239 14.59 18.07 -13.74
CA GLY A 239 14.88 16.95 -12.86
C GLY A 239 15.81 17.29 -11.70
N GLU A 240 16.71 18.27 -11.87
CA GLU A 240 17.63 18.71 -10.81
C GLU A 240 16.94 19.49 -9.66
N LYS A 241 15.75 20.07 -9.87
CA LYS A 241 15.02 20.84 -8.83
C LYS A 241 14.01 20.00 -8.03
N GLU A 242 13.65 18.83 -8.51
CA GLU A 242 12.74 17.88 -7.86
C GLU A 242 13.37 16.47 -7.83
N ASN A 243 14.61 16.36 -7.34
CA ASN A 243 15.34 15.09 -7.30
C ASN A 243 15.06 14.31 -5.99
N PRO A 244 14.15 13.32 -5.94
CA PRO A 244 13.95 12.45 -4.79
C PRO A 244 15.18 11.63 -4.44
N ILE A 245 16.16 11.39 -5.32
CA ILE A 245 17.44 10.81 -4.86
C ILE A 245 18.15 11.80 -3.93
N ALA A 246 18.17 13.10 -4.27
CA ALA A 246 18.74 14.13 -3.40
C ALA A 246 17.96 14.26 -2.09
N GLU A 247 16.63 14.12 -2.11
CA GLU A 247 15.80 14.10 -0.90
C GLU A 247 16.05 12.85 -0.05
N ILE A 248 16.19 11.67 -0.66
CA ILE A 248 16.56 10.43 0.02
C ILE A 248 17.96 10.57 0.65
N ILE A 249 18.92 11.17 -0.06
CA ILE A 249 20.25 11.47 0.49
C ILE A 249 20.15 12.42 1.68
N ARG A 250 19.33 13.48 1.59
CA ARG A 250 19.09 14.41 2.69
C ARG A 250 18.59 13.68 3.94
N GLN A 251 17.59 12.81 3.79
CA GLN A 251 17.03 12.01 4.87
C GLN A 251 18.03 10.96 5.40
N TYR A 252 18.82 10.34 4.52
CA TYR A 252 19.84 9.38 4.94
C TYR A 252 20.90 10.02 5.83
N LYS A 253 21.27 11.28 5.57
CA LYS A 253 22.19 12.03 6.43
C LYS A 253 21.63 12.25 7.84
N GLU A 254 20.32 12.42 7.99
CA GLU A 254 19.65 12.58 9.30
C GLU A 254 19.66 11.27 10.11
N ASP A 255 19.56 10.12 9.45
CA ASP A 255 19.50 8.77 10.06
C ASP A 255 20.87 8.03 10.03
N PHE A 256 21.95 8.71 9.65
CA PHE A 256 23.24 8.09 9.32
C PHE A 256 23.81 7.20 10.45
N VAL A 257 23.73 7.67 11.70
CA VAL A 257 24.32 6.99 12.86
C VAL A 257 23.66 5.64 13.12
N ASP A 258 22.33 5.57 13.03
CA ASP A 258 21.61 4.33 13.28
C ASP A 258 21.69 3.38 12.09
N ARG A 259 21.80 3.90 10.87
CA ARG A 259 22.08 3.10 9.67
C ARG A 259 23.47 2.48 9.67
N ASP A 260 24.50 3.20 10.09
CA ASP A 260 25.85 2.65 10.16
C ASP A 260 25.92 1.42 11.10
N LYS A 261 25.20 1.48 12.24
CA LYS A 261 25.11 0.35 13.18
C LYS A 261 24.43 -0.87 12.55
N GLN A 262 23.35 -0.66 11.79
CA GLN A 262 22.56 -1.74 11.19
C GLN A 262 23.23 -2.36 9.95
N GLU A 263 23.86 -1.56 9.09
CA GLU A 263 24.31 -1.98 7.76
C GLU A 263 25.82 -2.15 7.65
N GLY A 264 26.60 -1.77 8.68
CA GLY A 264 28.06 -1.84 8.68
C GLY A 264 28.66 -3.24 8.43
N TYR A 265 27.88 -4.32 8.59
CA TYR A 265 28.31 -5.68 8.28
C TYR A 265 28.70 -5.86 6.80
N LYS A 266 28.09 -5.12 5.85
CA LYS A 266 28.41 -5.25 4.42
C LYS A 266 29.85 -4.85 4.12
N TRP A 267 30.31 -3.75 4.71
CA TRP A 267 31.69 -3.25 4.58
C TRP A 267 32.70 -4.27 5.09
N LYS A 268 32.38 -4.92 6.21
CA LYS A 268 33.22 -5.96 6.82
C LYS A 268 33.23 -7.24 5.98
N ALA A 269 32.11 -7.59 5.35
CA ALA A 269 32.03 -8.74 4.45
C ALA A 269 32.92 -8.55 3.21
N ILE A 270 32.88 -7.38 2.57
CA ILE A 270 33.71 -7.07 1.39
C ILE A 270 35.19 -7.06 1.79
N LYS A 271 35.54 -6.43 2.91
CA LYS A 271 36.91 -6.43 3.43
C LYS A 271 37.42 -7.85 3.66
N CYS A 272 36.61 -8.70 4.31
CA CYS A 272 36.91 -10.11 4.54
C CYS A 272 37.15 -10.86 3.23
N PHE A 273 36.30 -10.65 2.22
CA PHE A 273 36.48 -11.29 0.92
C PHE A 273 37.78 -10.83 0.25
N GLN A 274 38.00 -9.51 0.16
CA GLN A 274 39.19 -8.92 -0.48
C GLN A 274 40.51 -9.38 0.18
N ASP A 275 40.54 -9.50 1.50
CA ASP A 275 41.73 -9.93 2.24
C ASP A 275 42.08 -11.41 2.05
N ASN A 276 41.08 -12.24 1.74
CA ASN A 276 41.22 -13.71 1.73
C ASN A 276 41.09 -14.33 0.33
N TRP A 277 40.60 -13.58 -0.66
CA TRP A 277 40.34 -14.09 -2.00
C TRP A 277 41.64 -14.36 -2.77
N ASN A 278 41.84 -15.61 -3.15
CA ASN A 278 42.91 -16.02 -4.06
C ASN A 278 42.41 -17.18 -4.93
N ILE A 279 42.06 -16.88 -6.18
CA ILE A 279 41.47 -17.87 -7.10
C ILE A 279 42.42 -19.03 -7.45
N ASP A 280 43.73 -18.80 -7.34
CA ASP A 280 44.78 -19.78 -7.62
C ASP A 280 45.29 -20.49 -6.36
N ALA A 281 44.57 -20.37 -5.22
CA ALA A 281 44.90 -21.10 -4.01
C ALA A 281 44.86 -22.62 -4.21
N GLU A 282 45.83 -23.32 -3.61
CA GLU A 282 45.90 -24.79 -3.61
C GLU A 282 44.66 -25.40 -2.96
N ASP A 283 44.32 -24.96 -1.75
CA ASP A 283 43.06 -25.26 -1.07
C ASP A 283 41.99 -24.22 -1.43
N PHE A 284 41.39 -24.40 -2.62
CA PHE A 284 40.37 -23.49 -3.13
C PHE A 284 39.09 -23.47 -2.27
N ALA A 285 38.63 -24.63 -1.80
CA ALA A 285 37.42 -24.72 -0.98
C ALA A 285 37.59 -24.03 0.38
N GLY A 286 38.70 -24.26 1.07
CA GLY A 286 39.01 -23.58 2.32
C GLY A 286 39.27 -22.09 2.14
N MET A 287 39.90 -21.67 1.02
CA MET A 287 40.01 -20.26 0.64
C MET A 287 38.64 -19.61 0.46
N LEU A 288 37.76 -20.25 -0.32
CA LEU A 288 36.40 -19.76 -0.60
C LEU A 288 35.59 -19.62 0.70
N ASN A 289 35.69 -20.60 1.60
CA ASN A 289 35.03 -20.54 2.91
C ASN A 289 35.55 -19.37 3.78
N ARG A 290 36.87 -19.13 3.80
CA ARG A 290 37.47 -17.98 4.50
C ARG A 290 37.03 -16.64 3.88
N ALA A 291 37.03 -16.55 2.55
CA ALA A 291 36.61 -15.34 1.84
C ALA A 291 35.14 -14.98 2.09
N LEU A 292 34.27 -15.98 2.21
CA LEU A 292 32.84 -15.80 2.50
C LEU A 292 32.51 -15.85 4.00
N TYR A 293 33.49 -15.83 4.90
CA TYR A 293 33.25 -16.05 6.32
C TYR A 293 32.25 -15.05 6.93
N LYS A 294 32.37 -13.75 6.61
CA LYS A 294 31.51 -12.68 7.14
C LYS A 294 30.27 -12.35 6.28
N SER A 295 29.93 -13.17 5.28
CA SER A 295 28.85 -12.84 4.33
C SER A 295 27.50 -13.49 4.64
N ASP A 296 27.33 -14.09 5.83
CA ASP A 296 26.11 -14.83 6.19
C ASP A 296 24.85 -13.95 6.08
N ASN A 297 24.90 -12.70 6.57
CA ASN A 297 23.78 -11.75 6.45
C ASN A 297 23.41 -11.36 5.00
N LEU A 298 24.31 -11.58 4.04
CA LEU A 298 24.10 -11.26 2.62
C LEU A 298 23.64 -12.49 1.81
N LEU A 299 24.25 -13.65 2.08
CA LEU A 299 24.06 -14.88 1.33
C LEU A 299 23.04 -15.82 1.98
N ASP A 300 23.10 -16.04 3.28
CA ASP A 300 22.33 -17.07 3.97
C ASP A 300 21.04 -16.52 4.58
N LYS A 301 19.99 -17.33 4.57
CA LYS A 301 18.70 -17.07 5.24
C LYS A 301 18.21 -18.38 5.86
N ARG A 302 17.33 -18.33 6.88
CA ARG A 302 16.87 -19.48 7.71
C ARG A 302 16.90 -20.87 7.03
N ASN A 303 16.40 -21.01 5.79
CA ASN A 303 16.35 -22.28 5.02
C ASN A 303 17.01 -22.24 3.62
N ILE A 304 17.87 -21.25 3.35
CA ILE A 304 18.57 -21.05 2.06
C ILE A 304 20.04 -20.79 2.38
N PHE A 305 20.94 -21.67 1.92
CA PHE A 305 22.35 -21.67 2.32
C PHE A 305 23.31 -21.61 1.11
N PRO A 306 23.34 -20.52 0.31
CA PRO A 306 24.16 -20.46 -0.90
C PRO A 306 25.66 -20.57 -0.61
N LYS A 307 26.13 -20.01 0.51
CA LYS A 307 27.54 -20.08 0.91
C LYS A 307 27.93 -21.53 1.23
N ALA A 308 27.18 -22.18 2.11
CA ALA A 308 27.46 -23.57 2.50
C ALA A 308 27.42 -24.49 1.26
N MET A 309 26.45 -24.29 0.38
CA MET A 309 26.35 -25.08 -0.84
C MET A 309 27.50 -24.88 -1.81
N ILE A 310 27.92 -23.64 -2.10
CA ILE A 310 29.02 -23.42 -3.04
C ILE A 310 30.36 -23.92 -2.48
N VAL A 311 30.56 -23.84 -1.17
CA VAL A 311 31.74 -24.41 -0.49
C VAL A 311 31.71 -25.93 -0.54
N GLU A 312 30.58 -26.58 -0.24
CA GLU A 312 30.45 -28.04 -0.32
C GLU A 312 30.68 -28.55 -1.77
N LEU A 313 30.15 -27.82 -2.77
CA LEU A 313 30.42 -28.14 -4.18
C LEU A 313 31.90 -27.95 -4.54
N ALA A 314 32.58 -26.96 -3.95
CA ALA A 314 34.01 -26.74 -4.15
C ALA A 314 34.87 -27.81 -3.44
N GLU A 315 34.40 -28.40 -2.33
CA GLU A 315 35.06 -29.54 -1.68
C GLU A 315 35.00 -30.79 -2.56
N LYS A 316 33.89 -30.99 -3.29
CA LYS A 316 33.70 -32.14 -4.20
C LYS A 316 34.40 -31.95 -5.55
N GLU A 317 34.23 -30.79 -6.20
CA GLU A 317 34.78 -30.49 -7.53
C GLU A 317 35.44 -29.08 -7.56
N PRO A 318 36.62 -28.90 -6.92
CA PRO A 318 37.23 -27.58 -6.73
C PRO A 318 37.59 -26.87 -8.04
N ASN A 319 38.05 -27.61 -9.06
CA ASN A 319 38.42 -27.02 -10.35
C ASN A 319 37.20 -26.50 -11.11
N THR A 320 36.08 -27.24 -11.08
CA THR A 320 34.84 -26.84 -11.73
C THR A 320 34.29 -25.55 -11.12
N VAL A 321 34.24 -25.46 -9.79
CA VAL A 321 33.82 -24.23 -9.10
C VAL A 321 34.81 -23.09 -9.34
N ARG A 322 36.12 -23.35 -9.36
CA ARG A 322 37.14 -22.35 -9.71
C ARG A 322 36.90 -21.77 -11.10
N ASP A 323 36.60 -22.61 -12.09
CA ASP A 323 36.33 -22.16 -13.46
C ASP A 323 35.00 -21.40 -13.57
N MET A 324 33.98 -21.76 -12.78
CA MET A 324 32.76 -20.94 -12.66
C MET A 324 33.09 -19.52 -12.19
N PHE A 325 33.94 -19.37 -11.17
CA PHE A 325 34.40 -18.05 -10.69
C PHE A 325 35.28 -17.32 -11.73
N ARG A 326 36.12 -18.02 -12.49
CA ARG A 326 36.87 -17.41 -13.61
C ARG A 326 35.94 -16.86 -14.69
N ASN A 327 34.94 -17.64 -15.08
CA ASN A 327 33.98 -17.26 -16.12
C ASN A 327 33.15 -16.04 -15.73
N ILE A 328 32.66 -15.98 -14.50
CA ILE A 328 31.90 -14.81 -14.05
C ILE A 328 32.77 -13.54 -13.94
N TYR A 329 34.08 -13.69 -13.71
CA TYR A 329 35.02 -12.58 -13.64
C TYR A 329 35.68 -12.20 -14.96
N ASP A 330 35.39 -12.92 -16.06
CA ASP A 330 35.85 -12.53 -17.39
C ASP A 330 35.06 -11.31 -17.85
N GLU A 331 35.71 -10.16 -18.01
CA GLU A 331 35.03 -8.92 -18.41
C GLU A 331 34.83 -8.80 -19.92
N ASN A 332 35.32 -9.78 -20.70
CA ASN A 332 35.14 -9.82 -22.15
C ASN A 332 33.79 -10.43 -22.56
N VAL A 333 33.07 -11.03 -21.62
CA VAL A 333 31.75 -11.64 -21.81
C VAL A 333 30.69 -10.79 -21.12
N GLU A 334 29.50 -10.72 -21.70
CA GLU A 334 28.41 -9.87 -21.22
C GLU A 334 27.91 -10.34 -19.84
N ILE A 335 27.50 -9.42 -18.96
CA ILE A 335 27.18 -9.76 -17.55
C ILE A 335 26.01 -10.73 -17.42
N THR A 336 24.96 -10.59 -18.22
CA THR A 336 23.83 -11.52 -18.19
C THR A 336 24.25 -12.91 -18.67
N GLU A 337 25.07 -13.01 -19.73
CA GLU A 337 25.62 -14.30 -20.20
C GLU A 337 26.48 -14.98 -19.11
N ARG A 338 27.31 -14.21 -18.39
CA ARG A 338 28.16 -14.72 -17.30
C ARG A 338 27.36 -15.21 -16.10
N VAL A 339 26.32 -14.46 -15.71
CA VAL A 339 25.44 -14.82 -14.60
C VAL A 339 24.64 -16.08 -14.94
N GLU A 340 24.05 -16.16 -16.14
CA GLU A 340 23.33 -17.36 -16.60
C GLU A 340 24.24 -18.59 -16.64
N ALA A 341 25.46 -18.45 -17.18
CA ALA A 341 26.43 -19.53 -17.23
C ALA A 341 26.80 -20.05 -15.83
N PHE A 342 26.96 -19.16 -14.85
CA PHE A 342 27.24 -19.54 -13.46
C PHE A 342 26.06 -20.31 -12.84
N ILE A 343 24.84 -19.81 -13.01
CA ILE A 343 23.61 -20.45 -12.48
C ILE A 343 23.42 -21.84 -13.11
N SER A 344 23.59 -21.96 -14.43
CA SER A 344 23.50 -23.24 -15.13
C SER A 344 24.56 -24.22 -14.64
N SER A 345 25.81 -23.78 -14.53
CA SER A 345 26.91 -24.63 -14.05
C SER A 345 26.69 -25.10 -12.62
N ALA A 346 26.17 -24.24 -11.74
CA ALA A 346 25.81 -24.60 -10.37
C ALA A 346 24.70 -25.67 -10.32
N LYS A 347 23.69 -25.56 -11.18
CA LYS A 347 22.61 -26.55 -11.30
C LYS A 347 23.12 -27.89 -11.79
N ASP A 348 24.00 -27.90 -12.80
CA ASP A 348 24.59 -29.13 -13.33
C ASP A 348 25.50 -29.81 -12.31
N LEU A 349 26.30 -29.03 -11.58
CA LEU A 349 27.18 -29.52 -10.53
C LEU A 349 26.40 -30.09 -9.35
N PHE A 350 25.34 -29.39 -8.93
CA PHE A 350 24.42 -29.86 -7.90
C PHE A 350 23.74 -31.17 -8.31
N THR A 351 23.23 -31.27 -9.54
CA THR A 351 22.52 -32.48 -10.01
C THR A 351 23.41 -33.72 -9.96
N ARG A 352 24.69 -33.57 -10.30
CA ARG A 352 25.67 -34.68 -10.29
C ARG A 352 26.21 -35.02 -8.90
N ASN A 353 26.20 -34.07 -7.96
CA ASN A 353 26.80 -34.22 -6.62
C ASN A 353 25.76 -34.22 -5.47
N ARG A 354 24.46 -34.27 -5.78
CA ARG A 354 23.39 -34.24 -4.79
C ARG A 354 23.37 -35.52 -3.96
N ASP A 355 23.52 -35.37 -2.66
CA ASP A 355 23.22 -36.44 -1.70
C ASP A 355 21.75 -36.38 -1.29
N LEU A 356 20.99 -37.43 -1.63
CA LEU A 356 19.57 -37.55 -1.31
C LEU A 356 19.29 -37.67 0.19
N ASN A 357 20.29 -38.01 0.99
CA ASN A 357 20.17 -38.18 2.44
C ASN A 357 20.58 -36.91 3.21
N ASN A 358 21.11 -35.88 2.54
CA ASN A 358 21.51 -34.63 3.18
C ASN A 358 20.36 -33.62 3.11
N GLU A 359 19.62 -33.47 4.21
CA GLU A 359 18.48 -32.54 4.33
C GLU A 359 18.83 -31.07 4.03
N LYS A 360 20.12 -30.69 4.05
CA LYS A 360 20.59 -29.34 3.72
C LYS A 360 20.78 -29.10 2.21
N MET A 361 20.88 -30.16 1.39
CA MET A 361 21.10 -30.08 -0.06
C MET A 361 19.79 -30.13 -0.87
N LYS A 362 18.82 -29.24 -0.57
CA LYS A 362 17.54 -29.21 -1.32
C LYS A 362 17.63 -28.50 -2.68
N SER A 363 18.59 -27.59 -2.86
CA SER A 363 18.86 -26.85 -4.10
C SER A 363 20.31 -26.35 -4.14
N HIS A 364 20.77 -25.85 -5.30
CA HIS A 364 22.07 -25.18 -5.42
C HIS A 364 22.10 -23.77 -4.80
N TYR A 365 20.92 -23.12 -4.71
CA TYR A 365 20.72 -21.76 -4.17
C TYR A 365 21.55 -20.62 -4.81
N GLN A 366 22.21 -20.87 -5.94
CA GLN A 366 22.97 -19.85 -6.68
C GLN A 366 22.03 -19.13 -7.65
N ASP A 367 21.32 -18.10 -7.18
CA ASP A 367 20.45 -17.25 -7.99
C ASP A 367 21.15 -15.96 -8.46
N GLN A 368 20.45 -15.11 -9.20
CA GLN A 368 20.99 -13.85 -9.73
C GLN A 368 21.51 -12.90 -8.63
N LYS A 369 20.88 -12.89 -7.45
CA LYS A 369 21.28 -12.06 -6.31
C LYS A 369 22.60 -12.56 -5.74
N VAL A 370 22.69 -13.87 -5.47
CA VAL A 370 23.89 -14.54 -4.94
C VAL A 370 25.08 -14.34 -5.87
N VAL A 371 24.84 -14.58 -7.16
CA VAL A 371 25.87 -14.45 -8.20
C VAL A 371 26.33 -12.99 -8.35
N GLY A 372 25.41 -12.02 -8.24
CA GLY A 372 25.73 -10.60 -8.16
C GLY A 372 26.57 -10.21 -6.94
N ILE A 373 26.38 -10.86 -5.78
CA ILE A 373 27.22 -10.64 -4.59
C ILE A 373 28.67 -11.07 -4.85
N TYR A 374 28.91 -12.18 -5.54
CA TYR A 374 30.27 -12.62 -5.88
C TYR A 374 30.99 -11.67 -6.83
N LEU A 375 30.27 -11.12 -7.82
CA LEU A 375 30.77 -10.07 -8.71
C LEU A 375 31.14 -8.82 -7.93
N PHE A 376 30.23 -8.37 -7.08
CA PHE A 376 30.42 -7.18 -6.28
C PHE A 376 31.56 -7.33 -5.27
N PHE A 377 31.70 -8.49 -4.63
CA PHE A 377 32.81 -8.74 -3.71
C PHE A 377 34.16 -8.71 -4.40
N ARG A 378 34.26 -9.13 -5.67
CA ARG A 378 35.51 -9.12 -6.44
C ARG A 378 35.87 -7.76 -7.00
N TYR A 379 34.89 -7.04 -7.54
CA TYR A 379 35.05 -5.70 -8.14
C TYR A 379 34.02 -4.71 -7.57
N PRO A 380 34.13 -4.38 -6.27
CA PRO A 380 33.20 -3.49 -5.57
C PRO A 380 33.18 -2.07 -6.15
N GLU A 381 34.21 -1.67 -6.89
CA GLU A 381 34.33 -0.38 -7.58
C GLU A 381 33.64 -0.30 -8.95
N LYS A 382 33.05 -1.41 -9.43
CA LYS A 382 32.49 -1.50 -10.79
C LYS A 382 31.07 -2.05 -10.86
N TYR A 383 30.70 -2.93 -9.94
CA TYR A 383 29.40 -3.60 -9.93
C TYR A 383 28.53 -3.11 -8.77
N PHE A 384 27.26 -3.51 -8.72
CA PHE A 384 26.34 -3.21 -7.62
C PHE A 384 25.66 -4.48 -7.07
N LEU A 385 25.21 -4.44 -5.81
CA LEU A 385 24.50 -5.53 -5.15
C LEU A 385 23.05 -5.66 -5.67
N TYR A 386 22.87 -6.46 -6.72
CA TYR A 386 21.55 -6.69 -7.31
C TYR A 386 20.60 -7.45 -6.36
N GLN A 387 19.39 -6.92 -6.18
CA GLN A 387 18.28 -7.60 -5.53
C GLN A 387 16.96 -7.17 -6.17
N PHE A 388 16.19 -8.13 -6.70
CA PHE A 388 14.93 -7.88 -7.41
C PHE A 388 13.97 -6.96 -6.65
N GLY A 389 13.70 -7.27 -5.37
CA GLY A 389 12.78 -6.48 -4.54
C GLY A 389 13.24 -5.04 -4.34
N LYS A 390 14.55 -4.81 -4.18
CA LYS A 390 15.13 -3.45 -4.04
C LYS A 390 15.04 -2.70 -5.36
N PHE A 391 15.34 -3.35 -6.48
CA PHE A 391 15.22 -2.74 -7.80
C PHE A 391 13.79 -2.29 -8.07
N LYS A 392 12.80 -3.19 -7.92
CA LYS A 392 11.38 -2.88 -8.13
C LYS A 392 10.89 -1.79 -7.18
N GLY A 393 11.26 -1.87 -5.91
CA GLY A 393 10.82 -0.92 -4.89
C GLY A 393 11.39 0.47 -5.10
N PHE A 394 12.72 0.59 -5.22
CA PHE A 394 13.41 1.86 -5.40
C PHE A 394 13.08 2.50 -6.74
N ALA A 395 13.03 1.74 -7.85
CA ALA A 395 12.63 2.25 -9.16
C ALA A 395 11.27 2.96 -9.12
N ALA A 396 10.29 2.41 -8.39
CA ALA A 396 8.98 3.04 -8.22
C ALA A 396 9.04 4.37 -7.44
N ILE A 397 9.90 4.47 -6.42
CA ILE A 397 10.06 5.69 -5.61
C ILE A 397 10.65 6.81 -6.44
N ILE A 398 11.67 6.48 -7.23
CA ILE A 398 12.40 7.43 -8.05
C ILE A 398 11.77 7.59 -9.45
N GLY A 399 10.59 7.00 -9.69
CA GLY A 399 9.89 7.09 -10.99
C GLY A 399 10.69 6.54 -12.18
N TYR A 400 11.61 5.59 -11.95
CA TYR A 400 12.44 4.97 -12.98
C TYR A 400 11.61 3.97 -13.80
N ASP A 401 11.44 4.26 -15.09
CA ASP A 401 10.65 3.44 -16.01
C ASP A 401 11.50 2.29 -16.56
N ALA A 402 11.23 1.08 -16.07
CA ALA A 402 11.89 -0.15 -16.50
C ALA A 402 10.90 -1.32 -16.53
N GLN A 403 11.07 -2.22 -17.50
CA GLN A 403 10.34 -3.48 -17.54
C GLN A 403 11.01 -4.48 -16.59
N ILE A 404 10.49 -4.57 -15.36
CA ILE A 404 11.05 -5.42 -14.31
C ILE A 404 10.26 -6.72 -14.25
N LYS A 405 10.90 -7.84 -14.61
CA LYS A 405 10.29 -9.19 -14.61
C LYS A 405 10.95 -10.09 -13.59
N GLN A 406 10.16 -10.87 -12.86
CA GLN A 406 10.72 -11.80 -11.89
C GLN A 406 11.59 -12.84 -12.58
N ASP A 407 12.71 -13.20 -11.95
CA ASP A 407 13.69 -14.20 -12.43
C ASP A 407 14.30 -13.92 -13.82
N ASP A 408 14.31 -12.65 -14.24
CA ASP A 408 14.90 -12.23 -15.52
C ASP A 408 16.29 -11.59 -15.30
N VAL A 409 17.34 -12.20 -15.85
CA VAL A 409 18.71 -11.66 -15.76
C VAL A 409 18.84 -10.29 -16.42
N GLN A 410 17.92 -9.95 -17.31
CA GLN A 410 17.87 -8.66 -17.98
C GLN A 410 17.52 -7.50 -17.05
N ASN A 411 17.11 -7.79 -15.82
CA ASN A 411 17.01 -6.78 -14.79
C ASN A 411 18.39 -6.23 -14.36
N ILE A 412 19.47 -7.01 -14.45
CA ILE A 412 20.78 -6.62 -13.91
C ILE A 412 21.31 -5.35 -14.61
N PRO A 413 21.37 -5.27 -15.96
CA PRO A 413 21.81 -4.05 -16.63
C PRO A 413 20.93 -2.84 -16.31
N ALA A 414 19.60 -3.03 -16.25
CA ALA A 414 18.66 -1.96 -15.94
C ALA A 414 18.80 -1.46 -14.48
N TYR A 415 19.07 -2.37 -13.55
CA TYR A 415 19.37 -2.04 -12.16
C TYR A 415 20.68 -1.26 -12.03
N TYR A 416 21.73 -1.66 -12.76
CA TYR A 416 23.01 -0.95 -12.72
C TYR A 416 22.89 0.46 -13.31
N GLU A 417 22.12 0.64 -14.38
CA GLU A 417 21.83 1.98 -14.90
C GLU A 417 21.14 2.87 -13.87
N MET A 418 20.19 2.31 -13.11
CA MET A 418 19.56 3.01 -11.99
C MET A 418 20.56 3.34 -10.87
N CYS A 419 21.46 2.41 -10.53
CA CYS A 419 22.48 2.64 -9.50
C CYS A 419 23.46 3.75 -9.89
N GLU A 420 23.86 3.81 -11.15
CA GLU A 420 24.72 4.88 -11.68
C GLU A 420 24.09 6.27 -11.51
N MET A 421 22.76 6.38 -11.65
CA MET A 421 22.05 7.64 -11.38
C MET A 421 22.18 8.05 -9.91
N VAL A 422 22.06 7.09 -8.99
CA VAL A 422 22.23 7.35 -7.54
C VAL A 422 23.69 7.70 -7.23
N LEU A 423 24.65 6.96 -7.80
CA LEU A 423 26.07 7.20 -7.62
C LEU A 423 26.48 8.62 -8.09
N ALA A 424 25.91 9.09 -9.20
CA ALA A 424 26.14 10.45 -9.68
C ALA A 424 25.73 11.51 -8.66
N GLU A 425 24.59 11.33 -7.97
CA GLU A 425 24.13 12.25 -6.91
C GLU A 425 24.97 12.12 -5.63
N VAL A 426 25.36 10.90 -5.26
CA VAL A 426 26.29 10.65 -4.16
C VAL A 426 27.64 11.37 -4.39
N LYS A 427 28.18 11.31 -5.62
CA LYS A 427 29.42 11.98 -6.01
C LYS A 427 29.31 13.52 -6.00
N LYS A 428 28.11 14.08 -6.10
CA LYS A 428 27.85 15.52 -5.94
C LYS A 428 27.81 15.97 -4.47
N ASP A 429 27.27 15.16 -3.56
CA ASP A 429 27.11 15.54 -2.14
C ASP A 429 28.40 15.34 -1.32
N LYS A 430 29.12 16.44 -1.06
CA LYS A 430 30.39 16.44 -0.30
C LYS A 430 30.21 16.14 1.19
N GLU A 431 29.07 16.48 1.76
CA GLU A 431 28.76 16.22 3.16
C GLU A 431 28.53 14.73 3.39
N LEU A 432 27.73 14.09 2.53
CA LEU A 432 27.52 12.65 2.53
C LEU A 432 28.84 11.88 2.37
N GLN A 433 29.71 12.33 1.46
CA GLN A 433 31.05 11.74 1.26
C GLN A 433 31.90 11.83 2.53
N ALA A 434 31.86 12.96 3.24
CA ALA A 434 32.60 13.14 4.49
C ALA A 434 32.05 12.22 5.60
N LEU A 435 30.73 12.12 5.74
CA LEU A 435 30.07 11.22 6.68
C LEU A 435 30.47 9.76 6.42
N SER A 436 30.37 9.30 5.17
CA SER A 436 30.73 7.94 4.79
C SER A 436 32.21 7.63 4.98
N LYS A 437 33.10 8.61 4.87
CA LYS A 437 34.52 8.43 5.20
C LYS A 437 34.76 8.37 6.71
N GLY A 438 33.98 9.12 7.49
CA GLY A 438 34.09 9.15 8.96
C GLY A 438 33.76 7.82 9.65
N ARG A 439 32.97 6.94 9.02
CA ARG A 439 32.63 5.60 9.54
C ARG A 439 33.65 4.51 9.22
N LEU A 440 34.71 4.81 8.47
CA LEU A 440 35.68 3.81 8.02
C LEU A 440 36.71 3.51 9.13
N ASP A 441 37.01 2.24 9.31
CA ASP A 441 38.04 1.71 10.21
C ASP A 441 38.87 0.64 9.48
N PHE A 442 39.82 0.00 10.18
CA PHE A 442 40.67 -1.04 9.60
C PHE A 442 39.89 -2.29 9.12
N ASP A 443 38.73 -2.56 9.71
CA ASP A 443 37.94 -3.77 9.44
C ASP A 443 36.90 -3.56 8.32
N ARG A 444 36.80 -2.35 7.76
CA ARG A 444 35.81 -1.97 6.75
C ARG A 444 36.47 -1.67 5.39
N TYR A 445 35.80 -2.08 4.31
CA TYR A 445 36.20 -1.73 2.95
C TYR A 445 36.14 -0.22 2.74
N GLN A 446 37.14 0.35 2.06
CA GLN A 446 37.32 1.81 1.99
C GLN A 446 36.37 2.52 1.00
N ASP A 447 35.76 1.78 0.07
CA ASP A 447 34.77 2.30 -0.88
C ASP A 447 35.22 3.58 -1.64
N PRO A 448 36.36 3.54 -2.34
CA PRO A 448 36.94 4.73 -3.00
C PRO A 448 36.00 5.32 -4.07
N GLU A 449 35.23 4.48 -4.75
CA GLU A 449 34.28 4.87 -5.80
C GLU A 449 32.83 5.01 -5.32
N PHE A 450 32.57 4.95 -4.00
CA PHE A 450 31.25 5.15 -3.38
C PHE A 450 30.14 4.19 -3.84
N HIS A 451 30.48 3.02 -4.36
CA HIS A 451 29.49 2.03 -4.82
C HIS A 451 28.79 1.37 -3.63
N MET A 452 29.50 1.15 -2.52
CA MET A 452 28.86 0.67 -1.30
C MET A 452 27.98 1.71 -0.64
N LEU A 453 28.41 2.98 -0.61
CA LEU A 453 27.57 4.08 -0.17
C LEU A 453 26.32 4.22 -1.05
N THR A 454 26.46 4.04 -2.37
CA THR A 454 25.34 4.03 -3.31
C THR A 454 24.34 2.94 -2.98
N GLU A 455 24.82 1.74 -2.63
CA GLU A 455 23.96 0.67 -2.15
C GLU A 455 23.18 1.08 -0.90
N ASP A 456 23.84 1.70 0.08
CA ASP A 456 23.19 2.16 1.31
C ASP A 456 22.05 3.13 1.04
N ILE A 457 22.26 4.10 0.12
CA ILE A 457 21.22 5.04 -0.30
C ILE A 457 20.03 4.30 -0.93
N ILE A 458 20.29 3.31 -1.79
CA ILE A 458 19.24 2.51 -2.43
C ILE A 458 18.49 1.66 -1.38
N SER A 459 19.22 1.01 -0.48
CA SER A 459 18.65 0.24 0.63
C SER A 459 17.80 1.10 1.55
N PHE A 460 18.29 2.29 1.90
CA PHE A 460 17.60 3.27 2.73
C PHE A 460 16.34 3.77 2.04
N GLY A 461 16.44 4.28 0.80
CA GLY A 461 15.27 4.74 0.06
C GLY A 461 14.23 3.64 -0.14
N ASN A 462 14.66 2.39 -0.41
CA ASN A 462 13.75 1.26 -0.49
C ASN A 462 13.06 0.96 0.86
N LYS A 463 13.76 1.16 1.99
CA LYS A 463 13.17 1.11 3.34
C LYS A 463 12.28 2.31 3.65
N PHE A 464 12.45 3.46 2.99
CA PHE A 464 11.51 4.59 3.07
C PHE A 464 10.19 4.30 2.39
N LYS A 465 10.20 3.48 1.33
CA LYS A 465 8.97 2.83 0.87
C LYS A 465 8.38 2.03 2.02
N ASN A 466 9.16 1.21 2.73
CA ASN A 466 8.73 0.55 3.97
C ASN A 466 8.66 1.49 5.20
N GLN A 467 8.50 2.80 5.06
CA GLN A 467 8.07 3.71 6.14
C GLN A 467 6.88 4.57 5.69
N LEU A 468 6.71 4.72 4.37
CA LEU A 468 5.44 5.07 3.72
C LEU A 468 4.55 3.83 3.45
N ILE A 469 5.07 2.62 3.72
CA ILE A 469 4.46 1.27 3.66
C ILE A 469 4.67 0.54 5.00
N VAL A 470 5.38 1.10 5.99
CA VAL A 470 5.18 0.70 7.42
C VAL A 470 3.99 1.47 8.03
N ASP A 471 3.08 1.88 7.14
CA ASP A 471 1.64 1.92 7.38
C ASP A 471 0.94 0.60 6.91
N ASP A 472 1.70 -0.50 6.77
CA ASP A 472 1.24 -1.90 6.65
C ASP A 472 2.37 -2.82 7.23
N GLY A 473 2.09 -3.52 8.34
CA GLY A 473 3.00 -4.48 9.01
C GLY A 473 3.31 -5.73 8.16
N ASP A 474 4.29 -6.59 8.43
CA ASP A 474 5.15 -6.89 9.59
C ASP A 474 6.43 -7.60 9.06
N SER A 475 7.56 -7.66 9.77
CA SER A 475 7.85 -8.85 10.58
C SER A 475 9.08 -8.69 11.49
N GLU A 476 8.78 -8.83 12.79
CA GLU A 476 9.42 -9.63 13.83
C GLU A 476 10.95 -9.67 14.05
N GLN A 477 11.28 -9.08 15.20
CA GLN A 477 12.12 -9.57 16.31
C GLN A 477 13.65 -9.63 16.13
N ASP A 478 14.31 -8.80 16.93
CA ASP A 478 15.38 -9.28 17.80
C ASP A 478 15.09 -8.87 19.24
N SER A 479 15.14 -9.86 20.14
CA SER A 479 15.08 -9.70 21.58
C SER A 479 16.49 -9.84 22.14
N ALA A 480 16.92 -8.87 22.95
CA ALA A 480 17.41 -9.09 24.31
C ALA A 480 18.01 -7.81 24.91
N ALA A 481 17.44 -7.41 26.04
CA ALA A 481 18.00 -6.63 27.14
C ALA A 481 18.40 -5.17 26.90
N GLU A 482 17.52 -4.24 27.31
CA GLU A 482 17.72 -3.50 28.58
C GLU A 482 16.43 -2.78 29.01
N GLU A 483 16.11 -2.90 30.29
CA GLU A 483 14.85 -2.53 30.93
C GLU A 483 14.68 -1.01 31.10
N GLY A 484 13.41 -0.57 31.10
CA GLY A 484 12.99 0.53 31.99
C GLY A 484 12.53 1.83 31.34
N LYS A 485 11.39 1.80 30.63
CA LYS A 485 10.24 2.73 30.79
C LYS A 485 9.17 2.49 29.70
N SER A 486 8.04 1.91 30.12
CA SER A 486 6.82 1.68 29.32
C SER A 486 6.31 2.96 28.65
N LYS A 487 6.28 2.99 27.31
CA LYS A 487 5.38 3.82 26.51
C LYS A 487 4.26 2.91 26.01
N MET A 488 3.02 3.26 26.36
CA MET A 488 1.79 2.63 25.89
C MET A 488 1.74 2.74 24.35
N HIS A 489 1.73 1.63 23.61
CA HIS A 489 1.44 1.66 22.18
C HIS A 489 -0.04 2.06 22.00
N GLU A 490 -0.30 3.23 21.41
CA GLU A 490 -1.65 3.73 21.15
C GLU A 490 -2.24 2.91 19.97
N LEU A 491 -3.35 2.20 20.20
CA LEU A 491 -4.04 1.44 19.17
C LEU A 491 -4.70 2.38 18.14
N ASP A 492 -4.68 1.99 16.86
CA ASP A 492 -5.34 2.77 15.81
C ASP A 492 -6.83 2.93 16.09
N LYS A 493 -7.35 4.11 15.73
CA LYS A 493 -8.76 4.46 15.94
C LYS A 493 -9.74 3.67 15.07
N ASN A 494 -9.28 3.18 13.92
CA ASN A 494 -10.04 2.29 13.05
C ASN A 494 -9.16 1.09 12.73
N LEU A 495 -9.62 -0.12 13.02
CA LEU A 495 -8.87 -1.36 12.85
C LEU A 495 -9.69 -2.36 12.05
N ILE A 496 -9.05 -3.15 11.20
CA ILE A 496 -9.63 -4.31 10.52
C ILE A 496 -8.81 -5.54 10.88
N LEU A 497 -9.44 -6.49 11.57
CA LEU A 497 -8.90 -7.84 11.78
C LEU A 497 -9.22 -8.67 10.54
N TYR A 498 -8.22 -9.09 9.77
CA TYR A 498 -8.43 -9.80 8.52
C TYR A 498 -7.69 -11.13 8.45
N GLY A 499 -8.20 -12.07 7.66
CA GLY A 499 -7.53 -13.33 7.38
C GLY A 499 -8.50 -14.45 7.04
N PRO A 500 -7.98 -15.68 6.90
CA PRO A 500 -8.77 -16.85 6.55
C PRO A 500 -9.90 -17.12 7.56
N PRO A 501 -10.97 -17.84 7.18
CA PRO A 501 -12.06 -18.16 8.10
C PRO A 501 -11.57 -19.08 9.23
N GLY A 502 -12.13 -18.88 10.43
CA GLY A 502 -11.81 -19.69 11.60
C GLY A 502 -10.51 -19.36 12.34
N THR A 503 -9.94 -18.17 12.13
CA THR A 503 -8.72 -17.69 12.82
C THR A 503 -9.00 -16.85 14.08
N GLY A 504 -10.25 -16.77 14.52
CA GLY A 504 -10.61 -16.07 15.77
C GLY A 504 -10.74 -14.55 15.67
N LYS A 505 -11.06 -14.00 14.48
CA LYS A 505 -11.23 -12.56 14.26
C LYS A 505 -12.32 -11.93 15.14
N THR A 506 -13.54 -12.46 15.09
CA THR A 506 -14.67 -11.96 15.90
C THR A 506 -14.41 -12.16 17.41
N TYR A 507 -13.75 -13.25 17.78
CA TYR A 507 -13.27 -13.49 19.15
C TYR A 507 -12.27 -12.41 19.59
N SER A 508 -11.31 -12.08 18.74
CA SER A 508 -10.30 -11.06 19.04
C SER A 508 -10.90 -9.65 19.07
N ALA A 509 -11.92 -9.35 18.26
CA ALA A 509 -12.61 -8.06 18.28
C ALA A 509 -13.18 -7.74 19.68
N VAL A 510 -13.66 -8.75 20.41
CA VAL A 510 -14.07 -8.61 21.82
C VAL A 510 -12.91 -8.18 22.71
N LEU A 511 -11.75 -8.83 22.57
CA LEU A 511 -10.56 -8.52 23.36
C LEU A 511 -10.07 -7.08 23.11
N TYR A 512 -10.01 -6.66 21.85
CA TYR A 512 -9.66 -5.30 21.47
C TYR A 512 -10.67 -4.28 22.01
N ALA A 513 -11.97 -4.58 21.96
CA ALA A 513 -13.00 -3.67 22.47
C ALA A 513 -12.84 -3.42 23.97
N VAL A 514 -12.61 -4.48 24.76
CA VAL A 514 -12.36 -4.37 26.21
C VAL A 514 -11.05 -3.63 26.47
N ALA A 515 -9.98 -3.95 25.74
CA ALA A 515 -8.68 -3.28 25.86
C ALA A 515 -8.78 -1.77 25.61
N ILE A 516 -9.53 -1.34 24.60
CA ILE A 516 -9.72 0.06 24.24
C ILE A 516 -10.52 0.81 25.30
N ILE A 517 -11.59 0.21 25.84
CA ILE A 517 -12.47 0.84 26.84
C ILE A 517 -11.77 0.94 28.20
N GLU A 518 -11.05 -0.12 28.59
CA GLU A 518 -10.27 -0.15 29.84
C GLU A 518 -8.91 0.55 29.72
N GLU A 519 -8.51 0.93 28.50
CA GLU A 519 -7.23 1.55 28.17
C GLU A 519 -6.02 0.72 28.64
N LYS A 520 -6.12 -0.59 28.41
CA LYS A 520 -5.06 -1.55 28.68
C LYS A 520 -4.46 -2.06 27.37
N PRO A 521 -3.19 -2.48 27.37
CA PRO A 521 -2.63 -3.21 26.24
C PRO A 521 -3.45 -4.47 25.94
N VAL A 522 -3.72 -4.74 24.67
CA VAL A 522 -4.50 -5.94 24.26
C VAL A 522 -3.85 -7.25 24.74
N GLU A 523 -2.52 -7.28 24.86
CA GLU A 523 -1.77 -8.42 25.38
C GLU A 523 -2.04 -8.71 26.86
N GLU A 524 -2.43 -7.70 27.65
CA GLU A 524 -2.84 -7.90 29.04
C GLU A 524 -4.19 -8.60 29.08
N ILE A 525 -5.15 -8.10 28.28
CA ILE A 525 -6.50 -8.70 28.16
C ILE A 525 -6.44 -10.13 27.61
N ARG A 526 -5.54 -10.41 26.64
CA ARG A 526 -5.35 -11.75 26.06
C ARG A 526 -4.90 -12.81 27.07
N ARG A 527 -4.23 -12.41 28.16
CA ARG A 527 -3.78 -13.33 29.23
C ARG A 527 -4.85 -13.61 30.27
N GLU A 528 -5.91 -12.82 30.29
CA GLU A 528 -7.05 -13.04 31.18
C GLU A 528 -7.92 -14.20 30.71
N ASP A 529 -8.71 -14.74 31.63
CA ASP A 529 -9.74 -15.72 31.28
C ASP A 529 -10.79 -15.10 30.35
N TYR A 530 -11.06 -15.77 29.23
CA TYR A 530 -11.96 -15.23 28.21
C TYR A 530 -13.39 -15.05 28.71
N ALA A 531 -13.90 -15.93 29.58
CA ALA A 531 -15.26 -15.80 30.10
C ALA A 531 -15.40 -14.53 30.96
N ALA A 532 -14.37 -14.20 31.74
CA ALA A 532 -14.30 -12.94 32.47
C ALA A 532 -14.27 -11.72 31.53
N VAL A 533 -13.42 -11.74 30.48
CA VAL A 533 -13.34 -10.66 29.49
C VAL A 533 -14.66 -10.48 28.74
N PHE A 534 -15.29 -11.59 28.31
CA PHE A 534 -16.57 -11.58 27.63
C PHE A 534 -17.69 -11.02 28.52
N SER A 535 -17.66 -11.32 29.83
CA SER A 535 -18.61 -10.74 30.79
C SER A 535 -18.48 -9.21 30.87
N ARG A 536 -17.24 -8.68 30.90
CA ARG A 536 -17.00 -7.23 30.87
C ARG A 536 -17.41 -6.60 29.53
N TYR A 537 -17.14 -7.27 28.41
CA TYR A 537 -17.63 -6.86 27.10
C TYR A 537 -19.16 -6.71 27.08
N GLN A 538 -19.90 -7.68 27.61
CA GLN A 538 -21.36 -7.62 27.68
C GLN A 538 -21.83 -6.46 28.57
N GLN A 539 -21.18 -6.24 29.72
CA GLN A 539 -21.45 -5.08 30.55
C GLN A 539 -21.21 -3.75 29.80
N HIS A 540 -20.10 -3.63 29.06
CA HIS A 540 -19.82 -2.44 28.25
C HIS A 540 -20.84 -2.22 27.13
N ARG A 541 -21.45 -3.28 26.58
CA ARG A 541 -22.59 -3.16 25.65
C ARG A 541 -23.84 -2.63 26.36
N GLU A 542 -24.16 -3.13 27.54
CA GLU A 542 -25.29 -2.64 28.34
C GLU A 542 -25.10 -1.17 28.76
N ASP A 543 -23.86 -0.77 29.04
CA ASP A 543 -23.48 0.63 29.31
C ASP A 543 -23.46 1.51 28.04
N GLY A 544 -23.68 0.93 26.85
CA GLY A 544 -23.69 1.61 25.56
C GLY A 544 -22.31 2.06 25.08
N LEU A 545 -21.23 1.53 25.66
CA LEU A 545 -19.85 1.80 25.25
C LEU A 545 -19.44 0.98 24.03
N VAL A 546 -20.10 -0.17 23.81
CA VAL A 546 -19.88 -1.02 22.63
C VAL A 546 -21.17 -1.18 21.85
N GLU A 547 -21.09 -1.05 20.52
CA GLU A 547 -22.16 -1.46 19.60
C GLU A 547 -21.62 -2.47 18.59
N PHE A 548 -22.45 -3.44 18.20
CA PHE A 548 -22.06 -4.52 17.29
C PHE A 548 -23.06 -4.62 16.14
N THR A 549 -22.55 -4.67 14.91
CA THR A 549 -23.35 -4.92 13.71
C THR A 549 -22.61 -5.85 12.75
N THR A 550 -23.34 -6.48 11.84
CA THR A 550 -22.78 -7.32 10.76
C THR A 550 -23.20 -6.75 9.42
N PHE A 551 -22.26 -6.56 8.50
CA PHE A 551 -22.57 -6.10 7.15
C PHE A 551 -23.04 -7.24 6.25
N HIS A 552 -24.00 -6.93 5.40
CA HIS A 552 -24.51 -7.81 4.36
C HIS A 552 -24.79 -7.00 3.09
N GLN A 553 -24.98 -7.67 1.95
CA GLN A 553 -25.10 -7.01 0.64
C GLN A 553 -26.21 -5.96 0.57
N SER A 554 -27.31 -6.17 1.29
CA SER A 554 -28.44 -5.21 1.36
C SER A 554 -28.30 -4.12 2.43
N TYR A 555 -27.20 -4.10 3.21
CA TYR A 555 -27.01 -3.11 4.28
C TYR A 555 -26.58 -1.79 3.64
N GLY A 556 -27.26 -0.69 3.99
CA GLY A 556 -27.10 0.59 3.32
C GLY A 556 -26.81 1.75 4.26
N TYR A 557 -26.67 2.93 3.63
CA TYR A 557 -26.52 4.20 4.33
C TYR A 557 -27.70 4.50 5.25
N GLU A 558 -28.92 4.13 4.84
CA GLU A 558 -30.15 4.46 5.57
C GLU A 558 -30.27 3.76 6.92
N GLU A 559 -29.73 2.56 7.05
CA GLU A 559 -29.67 1.81 8.31
C GLU A 559 -28.49 2.24 9.18
N PHE A 560 -27.40 2.69 8.56
CA PHE A 560 -26.14 2.99 9.23
C PHE A 560 -26.06 4.43 9.73
N ILE A 561 -26.44 5.42 8.91
CA ILE A 561 -26.25 6.86 9.18
C ILE A 561 -27.57 7.58 9.40
N GLU A 562 -28.42 7.68 8.38
CA GLU A 562 -29.80 8.18 8.49
C GLU A 562 -30.60 7.84 7.24
N GLY A 563 -31.90 7.61 7.41
CA GLY A 563 -32.78 7.24 6.32
C GLY A 563 -34.21 7.71 6.54
N ILE A 564 -34.96 7.81 5.44
CA ILE A 564 -36.37 8.16 5.49
C ILE A 564 -37.18 6.89 5.81
N ARG A 565 -38.05 6.96 6.81
CA ARG A 565 -38.95 5.86 7.20
C ARG A 565 -40.41 6.32 7.23
N PRO A 566 -41.35 5.52 6.69
CA PRO A 566 -42.77 5.82 6.81
C PRO A 566 -43.23 5.61 8.25
N VAL A 567 -44.03 6.55 8.76
CA VAL A 567 -44.69 6.48 10.06
C VAL A 567 -46.18 6.64 9.83
N VAL A 568 -46.97 5.70 10.37
CA VAL A 568 -48.43 5.76 10.36
C VAL A 568 -48.85 6.46 11.64
N THR A 569 -49.45 7.64 11.53
CA THR A 569 -50.10 8.27 12.68
C THR A 569 -51.31 7.43 13.07
N SER A 570 -51.30 6.86 14.28
CA SER A 570 -52.47 6.21 14.86
C SER A 570 -53.59 7.25 15.05
N GLU A 571 -54.80 6.81 14.74
CA GLU A 571 -56.05 7.56 14.65
C GLU A 571 -56.35 8.43 15.88
N GLU A 572 -56.02 9.74 15.87
CA GLU A 572 -56.57 10.71 16.84
C GLU A 572 -56.78 12.13 16.27
N GLU A 573 -56.94 12.26 14.94
CA GLU A 573 -57.56 13.45 14.36
C GLU A 573 -58.60 12.99 13.33
N GLY A 574 -59.85 13.44 13.53
CA GLY A 574 -61.04 12.88 12.88
C GLY A 574 -60.99 12.81 11.35
N GLU A 575 -61.58 11.73 10.84
CA GLU A 575 -62.03 11.53 9.46
C GLU A 575 -60.98 11.77 8.35
N SER A 576 -59.86 11.05 8.38
CA SER A 576 -59.13 10.62 7.16
C SER A 576 -58.30 9.36 7.46
N ARG A 577 -58.30 8.37 6.56
CA ARG A 577 -57.42 7.17 6.65
C ARG A 577 -55.98 7.60 6.96
N GLY A 578 -55.35 6.97 7.96
CA GLY A 578 -54.01 7.30 8.47
C GLY A 578 -53.03 7.75 7.38
N GLU A 579 -52.69 9.04 7.39
CA GLU A 579 -51.71 9.61 6.47
C GLU A 579 -50.33 9.00 6.77
N ILE A 580 -49.70 8.41 5.75
CA ILE A 580 -48.31 7.99 5.85
C ILE A 580 -47.44 9.25 5.81
N ARG A 581 -46.76 9.55 6.93
CA ARG A 581 -45.75 10.61 7.00
C ARG A 581 -44.36 10.01 6.86
N TYR A 582 -43.44 10.75 6.27
CA TYR A 582 -42.05 10.35 6.13
C TYR A 582 -41.21 11.09 7.18
N GLU A 583 -40.59 10.34 8.08
CA GLU A 583 -39.70 10.87 9.09
C GLU A 583 -38.28 10.41 8.82
N ILE A 584 -37.32 11.31 9.03
CA ILE A 584 -35.90 10.96 8.99
C ILE A 584 -35.57 10.27 10.31
N ARG A 585 -35.04 9.07 10.24
CA ARG A 585 -34.56 8.31 11.40
C ARG A 585 -33.06 8.16 11.33
N ASP A 586 -32.42 8.34 12.48
CA ASP A 586 -30.99 8.15 12.63
C ASP A 586 -30.64 6.67 12.56
N GLY A 587 -29.58 6.36 11.82
CA GLY A 587 -29.00 5.03 11.71
C GLY A 587 -28.12 4.69 12.90
N LEU A 588 -27.74 3.41 13.01
CA LEU A 588 -27.10 2.85 14.19
C LEU A 588 -25.78 3.56 14.55
N PHE A 589 -24.94 3.86 13.57
CA PHE A 589 -23.64 4.49 13.78
C PHE A 589 -23.76 5.97 14.16
N LYS A 590 -24.73 6.69 13.57
CA LYS A 590 -25.03 8.08 13.94
C LYS A 590 -25.48 8.17 15.40
N VAL A 591 -26.44 7.34 15.79
CA VAL A 591 -26.92 7.26 17.18
C VAL A 591 -25.77 6.95 18.14
N PHE A 592 -24.86 6.05 17.76
CA PHE A 592 -23.69 5.71 18.56
C PHE A 592 -22.72 6.88 18.73
N CYS A 593 -22.40 7.59 17.64
CA CYS A 593 -21.52 8.75 17.67
C CYS A 593 -22.10 9.93 18.47
N ASP A 594 -23.40 10.19 18.33
CA ASP A 594 -24.07 11.27 19.08
C ASP A 594 -24.05 11.01 20.59
N LYS A 595 -24.06 9.73 21.00
CA LYS A 595 -23.89 9.31 22.40
C LYS A 595 -22.45 9.34 22.88
N ALA A 596 -21.46 9.37 21.98
CA ALA A 596 -20.05 9.28 22.36
C ALA A 596 -19.52 10.51 23.12
N GLY A 597 -20.22 11.65 23.08
CA GLY A 597 -19.92 12.83 23.89
C GLY A 597 -20.50 12.82 25.31
N SER A 598 -21.36 11.86 25.66
CA SER A 598 -21.95 11.77 27.00
C SER A 598 -20.95 11.17 28.00
N PRO A 599 -20.62 11.86 29.11
CA PRO A 599 -19.86 11.27 30.21
C PRO A 599 -20.60 10.04 30.75
N VAL A 600 -19.91 8.92 30.95
CA VAL A 600 -20.48 7.73 31.62
C VAL A 600 -20.00 7.73 33.06
N GLY A 601 -20.90 8.06 33.99
CA GLY A 601 -20.63 7.99 35.41
C GLY A 601 -21.10 6.66 36.01
N SER A 602 -20.15 5.84 36.46
CA SER A 602 -20.31 5.12 37.74
C SER A 602 -19.82 6.06 38.85
N ALA A 603 -20.59 6.13 39.93
CA ALA A 603 -20.45 7.12 40.99
C ALA A 603 -19.03 7.17 41.57
N LYS A 604 -18.26 8.25 41.33
CA LYS A 604 -17.45 8.93 42.37
C LYS A 604 -16.69 10.20 42.01
N ASP A 605 -16.57 10.66 40.76
CA ASP A 605 -15.88 11.92 40.47
C ASP A 605 -16.71 12.88 39.60
N ILE A 606 -17.10 14.01 40.21
CA ILE A 606 -17.76 15.22 39.65
C ILE A 606 -18.93 14.95 38.70
N ASP A 607 -20.10 14.73 39.30
CA ASP A 607 -21.38 14.66 38.60
C ASP A 607 -21.83 16.07 38.15
N LEU A 608 -21.75 16.35 36.84
CA LEU A 608 -22.36 17.54 36.24
C LEU A 608 -23.89 17.49 36.29
N GLY A 609 -24.47 16.36 36.70
CA GLY A 609 -25.90 16.07 36.76
C GLY A 609 -26.45 15.55 35.43
N ILE A 610 -25.60 15.36 34.42
CA ILE A 610 -26.00 15.01 33.05
C ILE A 610 -26.38 13.52 33.01
N GLY A 611 -27.57 13.21 32.48
CA GLY A 611 -28.08 11.84 32.39
C GLY A 611 -27.29 10.96 31.42
N LYS A 612 -27.51 9.63 31.47
CA LYS A 612 -26.83 8.66 30.59
C LYS A 612 -27.13 8.87 29.09
N SER A 613 -28.34 9.35 28.77
CA SER A 613 -28.82 9.62 27.40
C SER A 613 -29.57 10.96 27.36
N PRO A 614 -28.88 12.09 27.54
CA PRO A 614 -29.52 13.38 27.77
C PRO A 614 -29.94 14.03 26.45
N THR A 615 -31.10 14.70 26.46
CA THR A 615 -31.60 15.52 25.35
C THR A 615 -31.27 17.00 25.56
N VAL A 616 -31.01 17.72 24.47
CA VAL A 616 -30.78 19.17 24.50
C VAL A 616 -32.07 19.91 24.15
N TRP A 617 -32.58 20.71 25.09
CA TRP A 617 -33.83 21.45 24.97
C TRP A 617 -33.59 22.95 24.82
N LYS A 618 -34.37 23.60 23.95
CA LYS A 618 -34.52 25.05 23.95
C LYS A 618 -35.58 25.43 24.96
N VAL A 619 -35.33 26.47 25.76
CA VAL A 619 -36.35 27.07 26.65
C VAL A 619 -36.36 28.61 26.51
N SER A 620 -37.54 29.20 26.37
CA SER A 620 -37.73 30.66 26.46
C SER A 620 -38.22 31.08 27.84
N LEU A 621 -37.41 31.85 28.56
CA LEU A 621 -37.74 32.38 29.89
C LEU A 621 -38.38 33.76 29.74
N GLY A 622 -39.72 33.80 29.71
CA GLY A 622 -40.48 35.06 29.55
C GLY A 622 -40.39 35.72 28.16
N GLY A 623 -39.82 35.04 27.16
CA GLY A 623 -39.63 35.55 25.79
C GLY A 623 -38.15 35.64 25.38
N THR A 624 -37.85 36.46 24.35
CA THR A 624 -36.48 36.85 23.95
C THR A 624 -36.09 38.20 24.57
N GLY A 625 -34.80 38.47 24.71
CA GLY A 625 -34.28 39.68 25.36
C GLY A 625 -34.49 39.70 26.88
N ASP A 626 -33.86 40.68 27.53
CA ASP A 626 -33.91 40.82 28.98
C ASP A 626 -35.34 41.07 29.47
N ASN A 627 -35.74 40.31 30.49
CA ASN A 627 -37.05 40.44 31.13
C ASN A 627 -37.01 39.94 32.58
N PRO A 628 -37.96 40.37 33.44
CA PRO A 628 -37.94 40.02 34.87
C PRO A 628 -38.00 38.51 35.15
N VAL A 629 -38.75 37.75 34.36
CA VAL A 629 -38.91 36.28 34.54
C VAL A 629 -37.58 35.57 34.31
N ARG A 630 -36.86 35.97 33.27
CA ARG A 630 -35.53 35.43 32.96
C ARG A 630 -34.52 35.71 34.05
N SER A 631 -34.38 36.97 34.48
CA SER A 631 -33.42 37.34 35.52
C SER A 631 -33.67 36.54 36.81
N GLU A 632 -34.93 36.37 37.17
CA GLU A 632 -35.38 35.57 38.31
C GLU A 632 -35.00 34.09 38.14
N CYS A 633 -35.32 33.45 37.01
CA CYS A 633 -34.99 32.05 36.71
C CYS A 633 -33.47 31.75 36.74
N LEU A 634 -32.66 32.65 36.16
CA LEU A 634 -31.19 32.51 36.14
C LEU A 634 -30.55 32.73 37.52
N GLN A 635 -31.19 33.54 38.37
CA GLN A 635 -30.72 33.80 39.74
C GLN A 635 -31.08 32.66 40.69
N ASN A 636 -32.29 32.11 40.57
CA ASN A 636 -32.84 31.14 41.52
C ASN A 636 -32.65 29.67 41.11
N GLY A 637 -32.11 29.40 39.92
CA GLY A 637 -31.74 28.03 39.54
C GLY A 637 -32.92 27.18 39.09
N HIS A 638 -33.82 27.76 38.30
CA HIS A 638 -34.96 27.06 37.71
C HIS A 638 -35.34 27.62 36.36
N ILE A 639 -36.22 26.93 35.66
CA ILE A 639 -36.89 27.40 34.44
C ILE A 639 -38.39 27.47 34.69
N ARG A 640 -39.05 28.49 34.13
CA ARG A 640 -40.50 28.66 34.23
C ARG A 640 -41.18 28.87 32.88
N ILE A 641 -42.33 28.22 32.70
CA ILE A 641 -43.16 28.33 31.48
C ILE A 641 -44.61 28.67 31.82
N GLY A 642 -45.36 29.16 30.83
CA GLY A 642 -46.72 29.69 31.00
C GLY A 642 -47.82 28.64 30.87
N TRP A 643 -48.90 29.02 30.17
CA TRP A 643 -50.15 28.25 30.04
C TRP A 643 -50.90 28.04 31.37
N ASP A 644 -50.74 28.97 32.31
CA ASP A 644 -51.32 28.90 33.66
C ASP A 644 -52.86 28.75 33.65
N LYS A 645 -53.55 29.22 32.61
CA LYS A 645 -55.00 29.09 32.43
C LYS A 645 -55.53 27.66 32.36
N TYR A 646 -54.67 26.68 32.04
CA TYR A 646 -55.05 25.27 32.06
C TYR A 646 -54.99 24.65 33.47
N GLY A 647 -54.60 25.42 34.50
CA GLY A 647 -54.47 24.94 35.87
C GLY A 647 -53.23 24.06 36.06
N GLU A 648 -53.02 23.55 37.28
CA GLU A 648 -51.87 22.69 37.63
C GLU A 648 -51.95 21.31 36.94
N VAL A 649 -53.14 20.71 36.92
CA VAL A 649 -53.37 19.35 36.46
C VAL A 649 -53.79 19.33 35.00
N LEU A 650 -53.02 18.65 34.15
CA LEU A 650 -53.36 18.40 32.75
C LEU A 650 -53.96 17.00 32.62
N THR A 651 -55.16 16.90 32.06
CA THR A 651 -55.83 15.62 31.75
C THR A 651 -55.91 15.39 30.25
N GLU A 652 -56.20 14.16 29.82
CA GLU A 652 -56.45 13.82 28.41
C GLU A 652 -57.62 14.61 27.80
N GLU A 653 -58.54 15.11 28.64
CA GLU A 653 -59.69 15.93 28.25
C GLU A 653 -59.37 17.44 28.09
N THR A 654 -58.12 17.86 28.30
CA THR A 654 -57.73 19.28 28.24
C THR A 654 -57.85 19.82 26.80
N ASP A 655 -58.71 20.82 26.60
CA ASP A 655 -58.92 21.45 25.28
C ASP A 655 -57.80 22.46 24.93
N TYR A 656 -56.90 22.03 24.05
CA TYR A 656 -55.81 22.86 23.53
C TYR A 656 -56.18 23.70 22.30
N SER A 657 -57.40 23.58 21.76
CA SER A 657 -57.78 24.16 20.46
C SER A 657 -57.74 25.69 20.43
N LYS A 658 -58.10 26.34 21.55
CA LYS A 658 -58.22 27.81 21.62
C LYS A 658 -56.89 28.54 21.80
N ASP A 659 -55.94 27.86 22.43
CA ASP A 659 -54.85 28.52 23.15
C ASP A 659 -53.48 27.82 22.96
N GLY A 660 -53.49 26.68 22.25
CA GLY A 660 -52.32 25.90 21.89
C GLY A 660 -51.57 25.31 23.09
N GLY A 661 -50.30 24.96 22.88
CA GLY A 661 -49.41 24.53 23.97
C GLY A 661 -49.31 23.03 24.22
N ARG A 662 -50.14 22.18 23.60
CA ARG A 662 -50.08 20.70 23.75
C ARG A 662 -48.67 20.15 23.59
N VAL A 663 -47.97 20.54 22.51
CA VAL A 663 -46.60 20.09 22.21
C VAL A 663 -45.59 20.59 23.25
N VAL A 664 -45.71 21.85 23.67
CA VAL A 664 -44.79 22.49 24.65
C VAL A 664 -44.96 21.86 26.03
N LEU A 665 -46.21 21.66 26.47
CA LEU A 665 -46.53 21.05 27.76
C LEU A 665 -46.13 19.57 27.79
N ASN A 666 -46.38 18.82 26.71
CA ASN A 666 -45.91 17.44 26.59
C ASN A 666 -44.36 17.38 26.61
N ALA A 667 -43.69 18.29 25.92
CA ALA A 667 -42.23 18.39 25.98
C ALA A 667 -41.72 18.66 27.41
N PHE A 668 -42.35 19.60 28.12
CA PHE A 668 -41.92 20.01 29.46
C PHE A 668 -42.26 19.01 30.57
N TYR A 669 -43.44 18.37 30.54
CA TYR A 669 -43.86 17.43 31.58
C TYR A 669 -43.41 15.99 31.30
N ASN A 670 -43.59 15.51 30.08
CA ASN A 670 -43.49 14.08 29.78
C ASN A 670 -42.15 13.71 29.12
N ASN A 671 -41.61 14.56 28.25
CA ASN A 671 -40.42 14.21 27.47
C ASN A 671 -39.10 14.68 28.12
N MET A 672 -39.08 15.85 28.76
CA MET A 672 -37.91 16.38 29.45
C MET A 672 -37.66 15.61 30.75
N GLN A 673 -36.45 15.06 30.90
CA GLN A 673 -36.07 14.20 32.03
C GLN A 673 -34.99 14.85 32.90
N ILE A 674 -34.86 14.37 34.14
CA ILE A 674 -33.72 14.72 34.99
C ILE A 674 -32.42 14.30 34.29
N GLY A 675 -31.47 15.23 34.23
CA GLY A 675 -30.20 15.08 33.55
C GLY A 675 -30.16 15.55 32.10
N ASP A 676 -31.28 16.02 31.55
CA ASP A 676 -31.31 16.70 30.25
C ASP A 676 -30.65 18.09 30.31
N LEU A 677 -30.17 18.55 29.15
CA LEU A 677 -29.57 19.88 28.99
C LEU A 677 -30.62 20.89 28.53
N VAL A 678 -30.57 22.09 29.08
CA VAL A 678 -31.46 23.21 28.72
C VAL A 678 -30.64 24.42 28.31
N LEU A 679 -30.97 24.96 27.14
CA LEU A 679 -30.39 26.17 26.56
C LEU A 679 -31.43 27.29 26.63
N SER A 680 -31.12 28.34 27.39
CA SER A 680 -31.97 29.53 27.51
C SER A 680 -31.84 30.39 26.24
N CYS A 681 -32.97 30.67 25.60
CA CYS A 681 -33.02 31.44 24.35
C CYS A 681 -33.04 32.94 24.62
N PHE A 682 -31.98 33.65 24.21
CA PHE A 682 -31.88 35.10 24.30
C PHE A 682 -32.46 35.80 23.07
N SER A 683 -32.16 35.30 21.87
CA SER A 683 -32.70 35.77 20.59
C SER A 683 -33.07 34.59 19.69
N SER A 684 -33.54 34.85 18.47
CA SER A 684 -33.75 33.78 17.46
C SER A 684 -32.45 33.05 17.07
N ARG A 685 -31.27 33.57 17.46
CA ARG A 685 -29.97 32.98 17.12
C ARG A 685 -29.14 32.61 18.34
N THR A 686 -29.26 33.38 19.42
CA THR A 686 -28.33 33.33 20.55
C THR A 686 -28.93 32.76 21.83
N ILE A 687 -28.10 32.06 22.58
CA ILE A 687 -28.39 31.58 23.94
C ILE A 687 -27.62 32.38 25.00
N ASP A 688 -28.16 32.48 26.20
CA ASP A 688 -27.57 33.22 27.33
C ASP A 688 -27.29 32.39 28.58
N ALA A 689 -27.78 31.14 28.63
CA ALA A 689 -27.45 30.20 29.69
C ALA A 689 -27.54 28.75 29.22
N ILE A 690 -26.75 27.89 29.87
CA ILE A 690 -26.75 26.43 29.70
C ILE A 690 -26.91 25.82 31.09
N GLY A 691 -27.88 24.92 31.25
CA GLY A 691 -28.15 24.26 32.52
C GLY A 691 -28.56 22.80 32.37
N VAL A 692 -28.56 22.09 33.48
CA VAL A 692 -28.98 20.68 33.57
C VAL A 692 -30.24 20.58 34.41
N VAL A 693 -31.23 19.83 33.94
CA VAL A 693 -32.49 19.58 34.67
C VAL A 693 -32.20 18.70 35.89
N THR A 694 -32.63 19.15 37.06
CA THR A 694 -32.35 18.49 38.35
C THR A 694 -33.60 18.11 39.13
N GLY A 695 -34.79 18.46 38.64
CA GLY A 695 -36.05 18.17 39.31
C GLY A 695 -37.19 17.90 38.33
N GLU A 696 -38.22 17.25 38.88
CA GLU A 696 -39.51 17.03 38.25
C GLU A 696 -40.28 18.36 38.08
N PRO A 697 -41.31 18.40 37.21
CA PRO A 697 -42.08 19.61 36.98
C PRO A 697 -42.97 19.91 38.18
N GLU A 698 -42.93 21.15 38.65
CA GLU A 698 -43.64 21.65 39.83
C GLU A 698 -44.59 22.79 39.41
N TRP A 699 -45.68 22.97 40.16
CA TRP A 699 -46.54 24.15 40.07
C TRP A 699 -46.29 25.04 41.29
N ASP A 700 -46.07 26.34 41.04
CA ASP A 700 -45.72 27.29 42.08
C ASP A 700 -46.63 28.53 42.02
N ASP A 701 -47.48 28.66 43.03
CA ASP A 701 -48.44 29.77 43.19
C ASP A 701 -47.83 31.04 43.78
N GLU A 702 -46.57 31.03 44.24
CA GLU A 702 -45.87 32.24 44.68
C GLU A 702 -45.60 33.21 43.52
N TYR A 703 -45.59 32.70 42.28
CA TYR A 703 -45.45 33.51 41.08
C TYR A 703 -46.81 33.90 40.47
N PRO A 704 -47.02 35.17 40.10
CA PRO A 704 -48.29 35.63 39.52
C PRO A 704 -48.54 35.10 38.10
N VAL A 705 -47.48 34.80 37.35
CA VAL A 705 -47.50 34.29 35.96
C VAL A 705 -46.29 33.38 35.73
N TYR A 706 -46.41 32.44 34.78
CA TYR A 706 -45.44 31.38 34.51
C TYR A 706 -45.23 30.48 35.74
N LYS A 707 -46.32 29.83 36.16
CA LYS A 707 -46.37 29.06 37.41
C LYS A 707 -45.76 27.66 37.32
N ARG A 708 -45.47 27.19 36.10
CA ARG A 708 -44.87 25.87 35.88
C ARG A 708 -43.37 25.95 35.93
N LEU A 709 -42.76 25.21 36.85
CA LEU A 709 -41.36 25.32 37.22
C LEU A 709 -40.64 23.98 37.08
N ARG A 710 -39.36 24.00 36.69
CA ARG A 710 -38.43 22.87 36.88
C ARG A 710 -37.11 23.38 37.43
N LYS A 711 -36.53 22.66 38.40
CA LYS A 711 -35.22 22.98 38.99
C LYS A 711 -34.10 22.70 37.99
N VAL A 712 -33.19 23.66 37.82
CA VAL A 712 -32.08 23.60 36.87
C VAL A 712 -30.77 24.06 37.51
N LYS A 713 -29.73 23.22 37.40
CA LYS A 713 -28.37 23.61 37.75
C LYS A 713 -27.73 24.32 36.55
N TRP A 714 -27.59 25.64 36.62
CA TRP A 714 -26.93 26.42 35.57
C TRP A 714 -25.42 26.16 35.55
N LEU A 715 -24.91 25.65 34.43
CA LEU A 715 -23.48 25.41 34.19
C LEU A 715 -22.79 26.66 33.63
N ALA A 716 -23.50 27.45 32.82
CA ALA A 716 -23.04 28.74 32.32
C ALA A 716 -24.20 29.74 32.28
N LYS A 717 -23.91 31.01 32.59
CA LYS A 717 -24.86 32.13 32.59
C LYS A 717 -24.20 33.37 32.02
N GLY A 718 -25.00 34.28 31.44
CA GLY A 718 -24.51 35.56 30.90
C GLY A 718 -23.65 35.38 29.65
N ILE A 719 -23.90 34.32 28.89
CA ILE A 719 -23.20 34.03 27.63
C ILE A 719 -23.91 34.69 26.46
N SER A 720 -23.27 34.74 25.30
CA SER A 720 -23.90 35.19 24.05
C SER A 720 -23.40 34.33 22.90
N GLU A 721 -23.94 33.12 22.79
CA GLU A 721 -23.49 32.13 21.80
C GLU A 721 -24.52 31.99 20.68
N ASP A 722 -24.08 32.22 19.44
CA ASP A 722 -24.89 31.91 18.24
C ASP A 722 -24.83 30.40 17.99
N ILE A 723 -26.00 29.77 18.06
CA ILE A 723 -26.13 28.32 17.90
C ILE A 723 -26.75 27.90 16.57
N VAL A 724 -26.99 28.82 15.63
CA VAL A 724 -27.68 28.52 14.38
C VAL A 724 -26.95 27.44 13.58
N ASP A 725 -25.63 27.53 13.49
CA ASP A 725 -24.80 26.53 12.80
C ASP A 725 -24.85 25.16 13.47
N LEU A 726 -24.92 25.12 14.81
CA LEU A 726 -25.02 23.89 15.59
C LEU A 726 -26.44 23.31 15.56
N ASN A 727 -27.45 24.16 15.38
CA ASN A 727 -28.85 23.79 15.31
C ASN A 727 -29.31 23.52 13.87
N ALA A 728 -28.50 22.77 13.11
CA ALA A 728 -28.77 22.41 11.70
C ALA A 728 -29.08 23.60 10.78
N GLY A 729 -28.44 24.76 11.01
CA GLY A 729 -28.67 25.99 10.24
C GLY A 729 -30.02 26.68 10.52
N ARG A 730 -30.78 26.20 11.51
CA ARG A 730 -32.13 26.72 11.83
C ARG A 730 -32.07 27.74 12.96
N ILE A 731 -32.72 28.88 12.76
CA ILE A 731 -32.99 29.82 13.83
C ILE A 731 -33.98 29.23 14.83
N MET A 732 -33.87 29.61 16.09
CA MET A 732 -34.84 29.24 17.12
C MET A 732 -36.18 29.93 16.88
N THR A 733 -37.27 29.18 17.04
CA THR A 733 -38.63 29.69 16.87
C THR A 733 -39.16 30.27 18.19
N LEU A 734 -40.31 30.96 18.10
CA LEU A 734 -41.01 31.53 19.26
C LEU A 734 -41.60 30.47 20.21
N SER A 735 -41.64 29.19 19.82
CA SER A 735 -42.14 28.11 20.68
C SER A 735 -41.31 27.99 21.96
N THR A 736 -41.96 27.92 23.12
CA THR A 736 -41.29 28.06 24.42
C THR A 736 -40.35 26.90 24.72
N VAL A 737 -40.76 25.65 24.48
CA VAL A 737 -39.95 24.45 24.77
C VAL A 737 -40.02 23.49 23.59
N TYR A 738 -38.87 23.05 23.10
CA TYR A 738 -38.75 21.97 22.12
C TYR A 738 -37.31 21.44 22.06
N LYS A 739 -37.14 20.22 21.53
CA LYS A 739 -35.83 19.57 21.35
C LYS A 739 -35.03 20.29 20.25
N LEU A 740 -33.79 20.67 20.56
CA LEU A 740 -32.87 21.22 19.58
C LEU A 740 -32.21 20.10 18.76
N SER A 741 -31.72 20.45 17.58
CA SER A 741 -30.88 19.56 16.77
C SER A 741 -29.42 19.56 17.23
N ILE A 742 -29.10 20.27 18.31
CA ILE A 742 -27.76 20.38 18.90
C ILE A 742 -27.44 19.12 19.69
N THR A 743 -26.22 18.61 19.56
CA THR A 743 -25.76 17.45 20.33
C THR A 743 -25.28 17.81 21.73
N VAL A 744 -25.18 16.81 22.60
CA VAL A 744 -24.58 16.95 23.93
C VAL A 744 -23.13 17.40 23.80
N THR A 745 -22.40 16.81 22.86
CA THR A 745 -21.00 17.14 22.54
C THR A 745 -20.86 18.62 22.19
N ASP A 746 -21.71 19.14 21.31
CA ASP A 746 -21.71 20.56 20.92
C ASP A 746 -21.88 21.47 22.14
N THR A 747 -22.82 21.09 23.02
CA THR A 747 -23.12 21.85 24.22
C THR A 747 -21.93 21.82 25.20
N LEU A 748 -21.27 20.66 25.34
CA LEU A 748 -20.07 20.51 26.14
C LEU A 748 -18.87 21.28 25.57
N ASP A 749 -18.71 21.33 24.25
CA ASP A 749 -17.66 22.12 23.60
C ASP A 749 -17.86 23.63 23.79
N ILE A 750 -19.11 24.10 23.74
CA ILE A 750 -19.46 25.47 24.15
C ILE A 750 -19.03 25.69 25.60
N LEU A 751 -19.39 24.79 26.52
CA LEU A 751 -19.03 24.91 27.93
C LEU A 751 -17.52 24.89 28.17
N ARG A 752 -16.77 24.04 27.46
CA ARG A 752 -15.29 23.97 27.56
C ARG A 752 -14.64 25.28 27.16
N ARG A 753 -15.17 25.95 26.11
CA ARG A 753 -14.67 27.25 25.64
C ARG A 753 -14.99 28.37 26.63
N ILE A 754 -16.20 28.38 27.19
CA ILE A 754 -16.70 29.49 28.01
C ILE A 754 -16.29 29.38 29.47
N ASN A 755 -16.30 28.17 30.03
CA ASN A 755 -15.99 27.92 31.42
C ASN A 755 -15.04 26.71 31.56
N PRO A 756 -13.76 26.87 31.16
CA PRO A 756 -12.77 25.79 31.19
C PRO A 756 -12.56 25.23 32.60
N SER A 757 -12.77 26.03 33.64
CA SER A 757 -12.65 25.63 35.05
C SER A 757 -13.63 24.54 35.48
N LEU A 758 -14.79 24.40 34.82
CA LEU A 758 -15.72 23.27 35.05
C LEU A 758 -15.08 21.91 34.76
N PHE A 759 -14.03 21.88 33.94
CA PHE A 759 -13.37 20.67 33.46
C PHE A 759 -11.99 20.44 34.10
N SER A 760 -11.64 21.19 35.16
CA SER A 760 -10.30 21.22 35.78
C SER A 760 -9.94 20.02 36.67
N SER A 761 -10.80 19.01 36.78
CA SER A 761 -10.50 17.72 37.44
C SER A 761 -11.06 16.55 36.65
N ARG A 762 -10.16 15.71 36.09
CA ARG A 762 -10.31 14.36 35.49
C ARG A 762 -11.73 13.89 35.06
N LEU A 763 -12.50 14.70 34.36
CA LEU A 763 -13.66 14.23 33.59
C LEU A 763 -13.15 13.59 32.30
N LYS A 764 -12.96 12.26 32.34
CA LYS A 764 -12.56 11.49 31.16
C LYS A 764 -13.79 10.99 30.42
N VAL A 765 -13.94 11.40 29.17
CA VAL A 765 -14.95 10.79 28.28
C VAL A 765 -14.43 9.41 27.90
N PRO A 766 -15.15 8.31 28.20
CA PRO A 766 -14.66 6.97 27.93
C PRO A 766 -14.53 6.73 26.44
N ASN A 767 -13.60 5.86 26.06
CA ASN A 767 -13.57 5.32 24.71
C ASN A 767 -14.83 4.49 24.45
N ARG A 768 -15.32 4.53 23.22
CA ARG A 768 -16.44 3.71 22.76
C ARG A 768 -16.01 2.92 21.53
N VAL A 769 -16.53 1.72 21.35
CA VAL A 769 -16.10 0.81 20.28
C VAL A 769 -17.29 0.38 19.44
N PHE A 770 -17.20 0.59 18.13
CA PHE A 770 -18.19 0.14 17.16
C PHE A 770 -17.62 -1.03 16.36
N ILE A 771 -18.19 -2.23 16.54
CA ILE A 771 -17.73 -3.46 15.88
C ILE A 771 -18.57 -3.71 14.63
N ILE A 772 -17.90 -3.92 13.51
CA ILE A 772 -18.49 -4.25 12.20
C ILE A 772 -17.97 -5.62 11.76
N ASP A 773 -18.77 -6.64 11.98
CA ASP A 773 -18.45 -7.99 11.54
C ASP A 773 -18.71 -8.15 10.03
N GLU A 774 -17.87 -8.92 9.34
CA GLU A 774 -17.96 -9.15 7.89
C GLU A 774 -17.99 -7.84 7.08
N ILE A 775 -17.13 -6.88 7.44
CA ILE A 775 -17.15 -5.51 6.90
C ILE A 775 -17.08 -5.47 5.37
N ASN A 776 -16.43 -6.45 4.76
CA ASN A 776 -16.29 -6.54 3.31
C ASN A 776 -17.58 -7.01 2.61
N ARG A 777 -18.51 -7.70 3.28
CA ARG A 777 -19.77 -8.19 2.66
C ARG A 777 -20.77 -7.08 2.30
N GLY A 778 -20.54 -5.86 2.77
CA GLY A 778 -21.28 -4.66 2.38
C GLY A 778 -20.49 -3.75 1.44
N ASN A 779 -21.15 -2.93 0.64
CA ASN A 779 -20.48 -1.87 -0.12
C ASN A 779 -20.09 -0.74 0.85
N ILE A 780 -18.90 -0.83 1.43
CA ILE A 780 -18.43 0.08 2.50
C ILE A 780 -18.51 1.55 2.05
N SER A 781 -18.11 1.88 0.83
CA SER A 781 -18.18 3.25 0.30
C SER A 781 -19.62 3.78 0.24
N LYS A 782 -20.59 2.93 -0.11
CA LYS A 782 -22.01 3.29 -0.11
C LYS A 782 -22.59 3.39 1.30
N ILE A 783 -22.16 2.52 2.22
CA ILE A 783 -22.66 2.49 3.60
C ILE A 783 -22.15 3.70 4.40
N PHE A 784 -20.85 4.01 4.30
CA PHE A 784 -20.25 5.14 4.99
C PHE A 784 -20.57 6.49 4.32
N GLY A 785 -20.79 6.52 3.01
CA GLY A 785 -21.08 7.75 2.27
C GLY A 785 -20.00 8.81 2.50
N GLU A 786 -20.42 10.01 2.90
CA GLU A 786 -19.55 11.14 3.23
C GLU A 786 -18.72 10.94 4.52
N LEU A 787 -19.13 10.02 5.40
CA LEU A 787 -18.39 9.74 6.65
C LEU A 787 -17.06 9.04 6.40
N ILE A 788 -16.85 8.51 5.20
CA ILE A 788 -15.60 7.87 4.81
C ILE A 788 -14.40 8.80 5.03
N THR A 789 -14.59 10.12 4.96
CA THR A 789 -13.53 11.09 5.26
C THR A 789 -13.44 11.41 6.75
N LEU A 790 -14.58 11.39 7.46
CA LEU A 790 -14.65 11.75 8.88
C LEU A 790 -14.12 10.66 9.82
N ILE A 791 -13.95 9.43 9.34
CA ILE A 791 -13.32 8.35 10.13
C ILE A 791 -11.81 8.58 10.32
N GLU A 792 -11.16 9.40 9.48
CA GLU A 792 -9.73 9.72 9.59
C GLU A 792 -9.43 10.39 10.96
N PRO A 793 -8.43 9.92 11.73
CA PRO A 793 -8.16 10.43 13.08
C PRO A 793 -8.01 11.95 13.16
N THR A 794 -7.38 12.58 12.18
CA THR A 794 -7.17 14.04 12.16
C THR A 794 -8.45 14.84 11.90
N LYS A 795 -9.46 14.23 11.27
CA LYS A 795 -10.73 14.86 10.86
C LYS A 795 -11.84 14.73 11.90
N ARG A 796 -11.61 13.94 12.95
CA ARG A 796 -12.57 13.71 14.03
C ARG A 796 -12.73 14.93 14.94
N LEU A 797 -13.88 15.01 15.60
CA LEU A 797 -14.18 16.07 16.56
C LEU A 797 -13.21 15.99 17.73
N GLY A 798 -12.50 17.10 17.98
CA GLY A 798 -11.45 17.20 19.00
C GLY A 798 -10.01 17.10 18.45
N ALA A 799 -9.84 16.70 17.17
CA ALA A 799 -8.53 16.64 16.51
C ALA A 799 -8.16 17.96 15.80
N LYS A 800 -6.89 18.08 15.39
CA LYS A 800 -6.31 19.31 14.80
C LYS A 800 -7.03 19.78 13.53
N GLU A 801 -7.53 18.85 12.70
CA GLU A 801 -8.22 19.14 11.45
C GLU A 801 -9.70 18.75 11.51
N SER A 802 -10.28 18.84 12.71
CA SER A 802 -11.68 18.49 13.00
C SER A 802 -12.65 19.04 11.96
N GLN A 803 -13.43 18.16 11.36
CA GLN A 803 -14.35 18.47 10.27
C GLN A 803 -15.76 17.95 10.57
N ARG A 804 -16.76 18.60 9.99
CA ARG A 804 -18.15 18.12 9.92
C ARG A 804 -18.63 18.09 8.48
N SER A 805 -19.51 17.14 8.18
CA SER A 805 -20.20 17.07 6.89
C SER A 805 -21.70 17.26 7.07
N ALA A 806 -22.36 17.91 6.11
CA ALA A 806 -23.81 17.99 6.09
C ALA A 806 -24.38 16.65 5.60
N LEU A 807 -25.26 16.02 6.40
CA LEU A 807 -25.92 14.79 6.03
C LEU A 807 -27.00 15.05 4.96
N PRO A 808 -27.15 14.19 3.94
CA PRO A 808 -27.96 14.45 2.76
C PRO A 808 -29.47 14.44 3.01
N TYR A 809 -29.97 13.71 4.01
CA TYR A 809 -31.41 13.65 4.27
C TYR A 809 -31.84 14.76 5.23
N SER A 810 -31.15 14.94 6.36
CA SER A 810 -31.50 15.90 7.40
C SER A 810 -30.92 17.30 7.20
N GLY A 811 -29.82 17.42 6.43
CA GLY A 811 -29.01 18.63 6.33
C GLY A 811 -28.18 18.93 7.59
N HIS A 812 -28.23 18.06 8.60
CA HIS A 812 -27.54 18.23 9.87
C HIS A 812 -26.02 18.11 9.69
N LYS A 813 -25.23 18.99 10.34
CA LYS A 813 -23.76 18.90 10.32
C LYS A 813 -23.29 17.85 11.33
N PHE A 814 -22.86 16.71 10.84
CA PHE A 814 -22.38 15.57 11.63
C PHE A 814 -20.86 15.42 11.59
N GLY A 815 -20.28 14.95 12.69
CA GLY A 815 -18.85 14.65 12.84
C GLY A 815 -18.64 13.46 13.78
N ILE A 816 -17.55 12.72 13.59
CA ILE A 816 -17.23 11.54 14.41
C ILE A 816 -16.35 11.96 15.60
N PRO A 817 -16.73 11.68 16.86
CA PRO A 817 -15.90 12.00 18.02
C PRO A 817 -14.58 11.23 18.08
N ASP A 818 -13.52 11.85 18.59
CA ASP A 818 -12.19 11.22 18.65
C ASP A 818 -12.14 9.95 19.54
N ASN A 819 -13.02 9.86 20.54
CA ASN A 819 -13.13 8.71 21.44
C ASN A 819 -13.91 7.51 20.87
N VAL A 820 -14.37 7.56 19.61
CA VAL A 820 -15.04 6.43 18.94
C VAL A 820 -14.02 5.57 18.22
N TYR A 821 -13.93 4.29 18.52
CA TYR A 821 -13.09 3.33 17.82
C TYR A 821 -13.94 2.45 16.91
N ILE A 822 -13.43 2.11 15.73
CA ILE A 822 -14.12 1.21 14.80
C ILE A 822 -13.28 -0.07 14.66
N ILE A 823 -13.88 -1.23 14.87
CA ILE A 823 -13.22 -2.53 14.67
C ILE A 823 -14.01 -3.32 13.62
N GLY A 824 -13.40 -3.55 12.46
CA GLY A 824 -13.92 -4.42 11.43
C GLY A 824 -13.36 -5.84 11.53
N THR A 825 -14.14 -6.85 11.14
CA THR A 825 -13.62 -8.19 10.81
C THR A 825 -13.80 -8.46 9.33
N MET A 826 -12.81 -9.10 8.70
CA MET A 826 -12.82 -9.39 7.26
C MET A 826 -12.33 -10.81 6.96
N ASN A 827 -13.15 -11.59 6.26
CA ASN A 827 -12.71 -12.85 5.67
C ASN A 827 -12.05 -12.60 4.31
N THR A 828 -10.86 -13.15 4.10
CA THR A 828 -10.10 -12.96 2.84
C THR A 828 -10.33 -14.05 1.80
N ALA A 829 -10.84 -15.22 2.18
CA ALA A 829 -11.14 -16.33 1.26
C ALA A 829 -12.37 -16.07 0.37
N ASP A 830 -13.26 -15.16 0.76
CA ASP A 830 -14.52 -14.92 0.05
C ASP A 830 -14.31 -14.13 -1.26
N ARG A 831 -14.25 -14.84 -2.39
CA ARG A 831 -14.06 -14.26 -3.74
C ARG A 831 -15.27 -13.47 -4.27
N SER A 832 -16.43 -13.56 -3.63
CA SER A 832 -17.70 -12.91 -4.03
C SER A 832 -17.84 -11.46 -3.52
N ILE A 833 -16.79 -10.91 -2.93
CA ILE A 833 -16.86 -9.69 -2.13
C ILE A 833 -16.20 -8.49 -2.84
N ALA A 834 -16.76 -7.30 -2.63
CA ALA A 834 -16.19 -6.05 -3.09
C ALA A 834 -14.80 -5.82 -2.49
N LEU A 835 -13.80 -5.61 -3.35
CA LEU A 835 -12.44 -5.22 -2.91
C LEU A 835 -12.52 -3.92 -2.10
N ILE A 836 -11.87 -3.90 -0.93
CA ILE A 836 -11.73 -2.67 -0.15
C ILE A 836 -10.94 -1.66 -0.98
N ASP A 837 -11.55 -0.52 -1.28
CA ASP A 837 -10.91 0.57 -2.02
C ASP A 837 -9.67 1.09 -1.27
N THR A 838 -8.65 1.49 -2.02
CA THR A 838 -7.47 2.23 -1.55
C THR A 838 -7.81 3.39 -0.61
N ALA A 839 -8.92 4.10 -0.85
CA ALA A 839 -9.36 5.20 0.01
C ALA A 839 -9.86 4.74 1.39
N LEU A 840 -10.35 3.51 1.53
CA LEU A 840 -10.69 2.89 2.81
C LEU A 840 -9.46 2.26 3.46
N ARG A 841 -8.60 1.63 2.67
CA ARG A 841 -7.39 0.99 3.19
C ARG A 841 -6.49 1.96 3.95
N ARG A 842 -6.34 3.20 3.47
CA ARG A 842 -5.56 4.25 4.17
C ARG A 842 -6.18 4.78 5.48
N ARG A 843 -7.39 4.35 5.84
CA ARG A 843 -8.18 4.89 6.97
C ARG A 843 -8.40 3.89 8.09
N PHE A 844 -8.02 2.63 7.85
CA PHE A 844 -8.07 1.54 8.81
C PHE A 844 -6.66 0.95 8.94
N GLY A 845 -6.21 0.68 10.17
CA GLY A 845 -5.07 -0.21 10.40
C GLY A 845 -5.49 -1.66 10.15
N PHE A 846 -4.63 -2.46 9.53
CA PHE A 846 -4.93 -3.85 9.19
C PHE A 846 -4.11 -4.80 10.05
N ILE A 847 -4.79 -5.66 10.81
CA ILE A 847 -4.15 -6.69 11.64
C ILE A 847 -4.46 -8.05 11.03
N GLU A 848 -3.41 -8.70 10.53
CA GLU A 848 -3.51 -10.03 9.94
C GLU A 848 -3.69 -11.11 11.02
N MET A 849 -4.65 -12.00 10.82
CA MET A 849 -4.98 -13.11 11.69
C MET A 849 -4.91 -14.41 10.91
N GLN A 850 -3.69 -14.96 10.83
CA GLN A 850 -3.43 -16.26 10.24
C GLN A 850 -3.83 -17.41 11.18
N PRO A 851 -4.04 -18.63 10.66
CA PRO A 851 -4.22 -19.80 11.51
C PRO A 851 -3.01 -19.99 12.41
N ASP A 852 -3.25 -19.96 13.72
CA ASP A 852 -2.26 -20.26 14.76
C ASP A 852 -2.40 -21.71 15.29
N PRO A 853 -1.53 -22.66 14.88
CA PRO A 853 -1.55 -24.03 15.39
C PRO A 853 -1.15 -24.12 16.86
N THR A 854 -0.47 -23.13 17.44
CA THR A 854 -0.05 -23.17 18.85
C THR A 854 -1.26 -23.15 19.79
N THR A 855 -2.39 -22.62 19.34
CA THR A 855 -3.67 -22.72 20.05
C THR A 855 -4.12 -24.16 20.26
N LEU A 856 -3.63 -25.13 19.48
CA LEU A 856 -3.94 -26.57 19.57
C LEU A 856 -2.79 -27.38 20.21
N ALA A 857 -1.76 -26.71 20.74
CA ALA A 857 -0.62 -27.37 21.37
C ALA A 857 -1.07 -28.29 22.52
N GLY A 858 -0.56 -29.52 22.51
CA GLY A 858 -0.90 -30.56 23.49
C GLY A 858 -2.24 -31.28 23.24
N THR A 859 -2.98 -30.92 22.19
CA THR A 859 -4.17 -31.67 21.76
C THR A 859 -3.74 -32.83 20.86
N VAL A 860 -3.85 -34.05 21.38
CA VAL A 860 -3.52 -35.28 20.67
C VAL A 860 -4.76 -36.17 20.61
N VAL A 861 -5.12 -36.63 19.42
CA VAL A 861 -6.18 -37.63 19.22
C VAL A 861 -5.48 -38.97 18.98
N GLU A 862 -5.50 -39.84 19.98
CA GLU A 862 -4.69 -41.06 20.03
C GLU A 862 -3.18 -40.80 19.87
N ASN A 863 -2.65 -40.88 18.64
CA ASN A 863 -1.26 -40.58 18.29
C ASN A 863 -1.11 -39.45 17.25
N ILE A 864 -2.20 -38.74 16.95
CA ILE A 864 -2.27 -37.66 15.96
C ILE A 864 -2.12 -36.32 16.68
N ASP A 865 -1.02 -35.62 16.44
CA ASP A 865 -0.84 -34.23 16.86
C ASP A 865 -1.66 -33.32 15.95
N ILE A 866 -2.66 -32.66 16.55
CA ILE A 866 -3.62 -31.83 15.82
C ILE A 866 -3.01 -30.50 15.36
N ALA A 867 -2.01 -29.97 16.07
CA ALA A 867 -1.31 -28.76 15.66
C ALA A 867 -0.46 -29.04 14.41
N VAL A 868 0.26 -30.16 14.40
CA VAL A 868 1.06 -30.60 13.23
C VAL A 868 0.18 -30.92 12.04
N LEU A 869 -0.97 -31.59 12.27
CA LEU A 869 -1.96 -31.87 11.25
C LEU A 869 -2.45 -30.59 10.55
N LEU A 870 -2.83 -29.58 11.32
CA LEU A 870 -3.27 -28.29 10.77
C LEU A 870 -2.15 -27.60 9.98
N GLU A 871 -0.94 -27.59 10.52
CA GLU A 871 0.22 -26.96 9.88
C GLU A 871 0.55 -27.62 8.53
N THR A 872 0.57 -28.95 8.48
CA THR A 872 0.83 -29.72 7.26
C THR A 872 -0.23 -29.48 6.20
N MET A 873 -1.51 -29.47 6.58
CA MET A 873 -2.60 -29.13 5.67
C MET A 873 -2.46 -27.72 5.13
N ASN A 874 -2.23 -26.73 5.98
CA ASN A 874 -2.12 -25.33 5.57
C ASN A 874 -0.90 -25.05 4.68
N LYS A 875 0.23 -25.73 4.90
CA LYS A 875 1.38 -25.68 3.98
C LYS A 875 1.02 -26.20 2.59
N ARG A 876 0.26 -27.30 2.49
CA ARG A 876 -0.18 -27.85 1.20
C ARG A 876 -1.17 -26.94 0.51
N ILE A 877 -2.14 -26.39 1.24
CA ILE A 877 -3.12 -25.45 0.69
C ILE A 877 -2.41 -24.20 0.16
N THR A 878 -1.43 -23.66 0.91
CA THR A 878 -0.66 -22.48 0.48
C THR A 878 0.08 -22.71 -0.84
N VAL A 879 0.59 -23.93 -1.08
CA VAL A 879 1.29 -24.29 -2.32
C VAL A 879 0.31 -24.52 -3.48
N LEU A 880 -0.82 -25.17 -3.23
CA LEU A 880 -1.79 -25.56 -4.26
C LEU A 880 -2.78 -24.45 -4.61
N HIS A 881 -2.96 -23.49 -3.71
CA HIS A 881 -3.89 -22.38 -3.84
C HIS A 881 -3.20 -21.07 -3.44
N ASP A 882 -3.38 -20.60 -2.20
CA ASP A 882 -2.71 -19.43 -1.63
C ASP A 882 -2.84 -19.44 -0.09
N ARG A 883 -2.25 -18.44 0.56
CA ARG A 883 -2.26 -18.30 2.02
C ARG A 883 -3.62 -17.87 2.60
N GLU A 884 -4.49 -17.25 1.80
CA GLU A 884 -5.78 -16.70 2.23
C GLU A 884 -6.87 -17.77 2.35
N HIS A 885 -6.67 -18.94 1.73
CA HIS A 885 -7.55 -20.11 1.80
C HIS A 885 -7.05 -21.17 2.80
N THR A 886 -6.22 -20.78 3.77
CA THR A 886 -5.78 -21.72 4.82
C THR A 886 -6.91 -21.98 5.82
N VAL A 887 -6.90 -23.17 6.44
CA VAL A 887 -7.91 -23.58 7.43
C VAL A 887 -7.56 -22.98 8.79
N GLY A 888 -8.51 -22.30 9.43
CA GLY A 888 -8.36 -21.76 10.77
C GLY A 888 -8.38 -22.81 11.89
N HIS A 889 -7.71 -22.53 13.00
CA HIS A 889 -7.66 -23.43 14.17
C HIS A 889 -9.02 -23.61 14.86
N SER A 890 -9.97 -22.68 14.71
CA SER A 890 -11.27 -22.76 15.39
C SER A 890 -12.09 -23.99 15.00
N TYR A 891 -11.85 -24.56 13.80
CA TYR A 891 -12.50 -25.79 13.36
C TYR A 891 -12.12 -26.99 14.22
N LEU A 892 -10.89 -26.99 14.77
CA LEU A 892 -10.29 -28.09 15.53
C LEU A 892 -10.29 -27.85 17.05
N LEU A 893 -10.56 -26.62 17.52
CA LEU A 893 -10.66 -26.31 18.95
C LEU A 893 -11.59 -27.24 19.77
N PRO A 894 -12.73 -27.74 19.25
CA PRO A 894 -13.56 -28.70 19.99
C PRO A 894 -12.85 -30.00 20.40
N LEU A 895 -11.71 -30.33 19.78
CA LEU A 895 -10.89 -31.49 20.16
C LEU A 895 -10.13 -31.27 21.48
N LYS A 896 -10.06 -30.05 22.00
CA LYS A 896 -9.54 -29.81 23.35
C LYS A 896 -10.44 -30.40 24.43
N ASP A 897 -11.74 -30.33 24.22
CA ASP A 897 -12.74 -30.83 25.16
C ASP A 897 -13.03 -32.33 24.93
N ASP A 898 -13.02 -32.78 23.66
CA ASP A 898 -13.27 -34.17 23.26
C ASP A 898 -12.25 -34.62 22.19
N PRO A 899 -11.05 -35.06 22.60
CA PRO A 899 -9.98 -35.52 21.71
C PRO A 899 -10.19 -36.97 21.23
N SER A 900 -11.37 -37.27 20.67
CA SER A 900 -11.70 -38.59 20.12
C SER A 900 -11.57 -38.66 18.60
N ILE A 901 -11.28 -39.84 18.07
CA ILE A 901 -11.18 -40.08 16.63
C ILE A 901 -12.53 -39.87 15.94
N GLU A 902 -13.63 -40.17 16.62
CA GLU A 902 -14.99 -39.93 16.15
C GLU A 902 -15.27 -38.43 15.98
N ASN A 903 -14.81 -37.61 16.92
CA ASN A 903 -14.97 -36.16 16.83
C ASN A 903 -14.10 -35.57 15.73
N LEU A 904 -12.84 -36.04 15.58
CA LEU A 904 -11.96 -35.64 14.48
C LEU A 904 -12.56 -36.02 13.11
N ALA A 905 -13.06 -37.25 12.98
CA ALA A 905 -13.74 -37.75 11.79
C ALA A 905 -14.94 -36.87 11.42
N ARG A 906 -15.76 -36.52 12.42
CA ARG A 906 -16.93 -35.65 12.24
C ARG A 906 -16.52 -34.24 11.79
N ILE A 907 -15.45 -33.68 12.34
CA ILE A 907 -14.92 -32.37 11.91
C ILE A 907 -14.43 -32.44 10.46
N PHE A 908 -13.67 -33.46 10.11
CA PHE A 908 -13.17 -33.64 8.75
C PHE A 908 -14.31 -33.77 7.74
N LYS A 909 -15.24 -34.70 7.99
CA LYS A 909 -16.36 -34.99 7.11
C LYS A 909 -17.30 -33.80 6.92
N ASN A 910 -17.65 -33.10 8.00
CA ASN A 910 -18.72 -32.10 7.96
C ASN A 910 -18.23 -30.66 7.82
N LYS A 911 -16.93 -30.40 8.03
CA LYS A 911 -16.38 -29.03 7.98
C LYS A 911 -15.18 -28.91 7.06
N ILE A 912 -14.16 -29.75 7.23
CA ILE A 912 -12.90 -29.61 6.47
C ILE A 912 -13.06 -29.99 5.00
N VAL A 913 -13.63 -31.17 4.71
CA VAL A 913 -13.81 -31.64 3.33
C VAL A 913 -14.75 -30.70 2.54
N PRO A 914 -15.92 -30.30 3.07
CA PRO A 914 -16.77 -29.29 2.41
C PRO A 914 -16.05 -27.96 2.14
N LEU A 915 -15.24 -27.49 3.09
CA LEU A 915 -14.46 -26.27 2.91
C LEU A 915 -13.42 -26.42 1.78
N LEU A 916 -12.73 -27.56 1.72
CA LEU A 916 -11.78 -27.85 0.64
C LEU A 916 -12.48 -28.01 -0.72
N GLN A 917 -13.68 -28.57 -0.76
CA GLN A 917 -14.51 -28.63 -1.98
C GLN A 917 -14.82 -27.23 -2.51
N GLU A 918 -15.18 -26.30 -1.62
CA GLU A 918 -15.40 -24.90 -1.98
C GLU A 918 -14.11 -24.21 -2.47
N TYR A 919 -12.99 -24.40 -1.77
CA TYR A 919 -11.71 -23.76 -2.12
C TYR A 919 -11.14 -24.25 -3.45
N PHE A 920 -11.30 -25.53 -3.75
CA PHE A 920 -10.75 -26.14 -4.95
C PHE A 920 -11.78 -26.30 -6.07
N TYR A 921 -12.99 -25.73 -5.95
CA TYR A 921 -14.06 -25.85 -6.94
C TYR A 921 -14.31 -27.30 -7.37
N ASP A 922 -14.43 -28.19 -6.39
CA ASP A 922 -14.60 -29.64 -6.59
C ASP A 922 -13.43 -30.33 -7.34
N ASP A 923 -12.23 -29.74 -7.41
CA ASP A 923 -11.01 -30.40 -7.89
C ASP A 923 -10.48 -31.41 -6.85
N TYR A 924 -11.09 -32.60 -6.86
CA TYR A 924 -10.79 -33.68 -5.92
C TYR A 924 -9.35 -34.18 -5.99
N GLU A 925 -8.61 -34.00 -7.09
CA GLU A 925 -7.19 -34.36 -7.12
C GLU A 925 -6.36 -33.44 -6.21
N LYS A 926 -6.63 -32.13 -6.25
CA LYS A 926 -5.99 -31.20 -5.31
C LYS A 926 -6.41 -31.46 -3.87
N ILE A 927 -7.68 -31.76 -3.62
CA ILE A 927 -8.16 -32.10 -2.27
C ILE A 927 -7.44 -33.34 -1.74
N ARG A 928 -7.30 -34.39 -2.57
CA ARG A 928 -6.53 -35.61 -2.24
C ARG A 928 -5.08 -35.28 -1.92
N MET A 929 -4.44 -34.38 -2.66
CA MET A 929 -3.07 -33.94 -2.37
C MET A 929 -2.97 -33.21 -1.02
N VAL A 930 -3.93 -32.32 -0.69
CA VAL A 930 -3.99 -31.66 0.62
C VAL A 930 -4.10 -32.69 1.74
N LEU A 931 -5.02 -33.64 1.60
CA LEU A 931 -5.28 -34.69 2.58
C LEU A 931 -4.22 -35.81 2.61
N GLY A 932 -3.27 -35.78 1.67
CA GLY A 932 -2.19 -36.77 1.54
C GLY A 932 -2.64 -38.13 1.00
N ASP A 933 -3.82 -38.22 0.41
CA ASP A 933 -4.41 -39.46 -0.10
C ASP A 933 -3.58 -40.11 -1.21
N ASN A 934 -2.85 -39.30 -1.98
CA ASN A 934 -1.92 -39.78 -3.02
C ASN A 934 -0.77 -40.64 -2.49
N ARG A 935 -0.56 -40.68 -1.16
CA ARG A 935 0.48 -41.48 -0.50
C ARG A 935 -0.09 -42.67 0.29
N LYS A 936 -1.42 -42.82 0.32
CA LYS A 936 -2.14 -43.83 1.11
C LYS A 936 -2.56 -45.01 0.24
N THR A 937 -2.66 -46.19 0.86
CA THR A 937 -3.39 -47.31 0.28
C THR A 937 -4.88 -46.95 0.16
N GLN A 938 -5.59 -47.55 -0.81
CA GLN A 938 -6.96 -47.15 -1.15
C GLN A 938 -7.92 -47.20 0.05
N GLU A 939 -7.72 -48.15 0.98
CA GLU A 939 -8.53 -48.33 2.20
C GLU A 939 -8.35 -47.22 3.26
N LEU A 940 -7.29 -46.42 3.14
CA LEU A 940 -6.92 -45.30 4.02
C LEU A 940 -7.11 -43.94 3.35
N GLN A 941 -7.42 -43.90 2.04
CA GLN A 941 -7.74 -42.65 1.34
C GLN A 941 -9.08 -42.12 1.83
N PHE A 942 -9.14 -40.83 2.19
CA PHE A 942 -10.41 -40.18 2.52
C PHE A 942 -11.28 -39.98 1.28
N ILE A 943 -10.64 -39.73 0.12
CA ILE A 943 -11.29 -39.61 -1.17
C ILE A 943 -10.67 -40.61 -2.15
N ILE A 944 -11.49 -41.56 -2.58
CA ILE A 944 -11.10 -42.61 -3.52
C ILE A 944 -11.37 -42.15 -4.94
N LYS A 945 -10.36 -42.28 -5.80
CA LYS A 945 -10.48 -42.12 -7.24
C LYS A 945 -10.95 -43.42 -7.88
N LYS A 946 -11.98 -43.36 -8.72
CA LYS A 946 -12.57 -44.52 -9.40
C LYS A 946 -12.31 -44.43 -10.90
N ASN A 947 -11.66 -45.47 -11.43
CA ASN A 947 -11.20 -45.54 -12.81
C ASN A 947 -12.03 -46.53 -13.65
N ASP A 948 -13.23 -46.90 -13.19
CA ASP A 948 -14.12 -47.87 -13.86
C ASP A 948 -15.09 -47.21 -14.86
N VAL A 949 -14.79 -45.99 -15.27
CA VAL A 949 -15.60 -45.20 -16.23
C VAL A 949 -15.86 -45.97 -17.52
N GLN A 950 -14.86 -46.69 -18.05
CA GLN A 950 -15.04 -47.55 -19.24
C GLN A 950 -15.95 -48.75 -18.99
N ALA A 951 -15.97 -49.31 -17.77
CA ALA A 951 -16.89 -50.40 -17.42
C ALA A 951 -18.33 -49.89 -17.26
N LEU A 952 -18.50 -48.63 -16.84
CA LEU A 952 -19.80 -47.98 -16.64
C LEU A 952 -20.45 -47.51 -17.95
N PHE A 953 -19.66 -46.96 -18.88
CA PHE A 953 -20.17 -46.32 -20.10
C PHE A 953 -19.76 -47.01 -21.40
N GLY A 954 -18.94 -48.06 -21.35
CA GLY A 954 -18.40 -48.76 -22.52
C GLY A 954 -17.37 -47.91 -23.30
N ASN A 955 -17.05 -48.33 -24.53
CA ASN A 955 -16.17 -47.58 -25.43
C ASN A 955 -16.92 -46.38 -26.03
N SER A 956 -17.10 -45.34 -25.21
CA SER A 956 -17.59 -44.03 -25.65
C SER A 956 -16.47 -43.26 -26.36
N GLU A 957 -16.81 -42.53 -27.43
CA GLU A 957 -15.88 -41.57 -28.09
C GLU A 957 -15.74 -40.26 -27.31
N MET A 958 -16.51 -40.08 -26.23
CA MET A 958 -16.38 -38.94 -25.32
C MET A 958 -15.27 -39.19 -24.31
N ASP A 959 -14.37 -38.22 -24.15
CA ASP A 959 -13.39 -38.18 -23.08
C ASP A 959 -14.15 -37.97 -21.76
N LEU A 960 -14.22 -39.00 -20.91
CA LEU A 960 -14.96 -38.99 -19.64
C LEU A 960 -13.98 -39.00 -18.48
N ASP A 961 -14.06 -37.98 -17.64
CA ASP A 961 -13.21 -37.85 -16.44
C ASP A 961 -13.52 -38.93 -15.40
N ASP A 962 -12.50 -39.32 -14.63
CA ASP A 962 -12.65 -40.17 -13.46
C ASP A 962 -13.56 -39.51 -12.41
N TYR A 963 -14.31 -40.31 -11.66
CA TYR A 963 -15.12 -39.79 -10.55
C TYR A 963 -14.52 -40.14 -9.19
N PHE A 964 -14.98 -39.43 -8.17
CA PHE A 964 -14.45 -39.50 -6.81
C PHE A 964 -15.55 -39.87 -5.82
N GLU A 965 -15.19 -40.66 -4.82
CA GLU A 965 -16.09 -41.11 -3.76
C GLU A 965 -15.45 -40.85 -2.39
N ILE A 966 -16.23 -40.32 -1.46
CA ILE A 966 -15.79 -40.13 -0.07
C ILE A 966 -15.80 -41.49 0.64
N ASN A 967 -14.68 -41.86 1.24
CA ASN A 967 -14.53 -43.08 2.02
C ASN A 967 -14.79 -42.80 3.50
N ASP A 968 -16.03 -42.99 3.93
CA ASP A 968 -16.46 -42.72 5.30
C ASP A 968 -15.70 -43.55 6.34
N GLU A 969 -15.33 -44.78 6.00
CA GLU A 969 -14.60 -45.67 6.90
C GLU A 969 -13.15 -45.22 7.15
N ALA A 970 -12.54 -44.45 6.24
CA ALA A 970 -11.19 -43.95 6.43
C ALA A 970 -11.11 -42.86 7.53
N PHE A 971 -12.18 -42.08 7.74
CA PHE A 971 -12.14 -40.99 8.74
C PHE A 971 -11.99 -41.48 10.18
N ILE A 972 -12.43 -42.70 10.49
CA ILE A 972 -12.29 -43.31 11.82
C ILE A 972 -11.00 -44.11 11.98
N LYS A 973 -10.16 -44.21 10.95
CA LYS A 973 -8.87 -44.91 10.99
C LYS A 973 -7.76 -43.92 11.30
N VAL A 974 -7.06 -44.15 12.40
CA VAL A 974 -5.95 -43.31 12.84
C VAL A 974 -4.84 -43.24 11.79
N GLU A 975 -4.56 -44.37 11.11
CA GLU A 975 -3.53 -44.48 10.07
C GLU A 975 -3.83 -43.62 8.84
N ALA A 976 -5.09 -43.27 8.59
CA ALA A 976 -5.48 -42.42 7.46
C ALA A 976 -4.94 -40.98 7.62
N TYR A 977 -4.62 -40.55 8.84
CA TYR A 977 -4.07 -39.22 9.13
C TYR A 977 -2.53 -39.19 9.15
N ALA A 978 -1.85 -40.33 8.99
CA ALA A 978 -0.40 -40.44 9.15
C ALA A 978 0.40 -39.51 8.21
N PHE A 979 -0.10 -39.22 7.01
CA PHE A 979 0.54 -38.30 6.08
C PHE A 979 0.20 -36.82 6.32
N LEU A 980 -0.53 -36.51 7.39
CA LEU A 980 -0.74 -35.16 7.90
C LEU A 980 0.14 -34.87 9.13
N GLN A 981 0.84 -35.87 9.65
CA GLN A 981 1.79 -35.76 10.75
C GLN A 981 3.20 -35.37 10.29
#